data_AF-A0AAE9K997-F1
#
_entry.id   AF-A0AAE9K997-F1
#
_cell.length_a   1.000
_cell.length_b   1.000
_cell.length_c   1.000
_cell.angle_alpha   90.00
_cell.angle_beta   90.00
_cell.angle_gamma   90.00
#
_symmetry.space_group_name_H-M   'P 1'
#
loop_
_entity.id
_entity.type
_entity.pdbx_description
1 polymer ?
#
loop_
_entity_poly.entity_id
_entity_poly.type
_entity_poly.pdbx_seq_one_letter_code
_entity_poly.pdbx_strand_id
1 'polypeptide(L)'
;MNDNITNSIRKFILHFILITEVVGFTLTIGIAIVFFITFLEMDSDQLKIAIRITLMTAVFTLLFAIFSDTYRLKPIHKYLFMLEKGITDKQIVVNAQKSVFRIPLFHSIDIGLRILITAFVVISLLSQFIILETADYYNLGSLTLIMCLFVGVYTFFASEQLTSNLIKSGAFDHINISSLNKVRLTRSLTITFIFIVFVLAIAVSGLVFKLNYSGIRKSYFNQMNNMNETLSIFTESIFEEVRSDSEKLKSDPFFISLIKNYKKDETQNFLKTLLERSPKYESISLIKSENQSWKVLAGTETLSPKADSILKDFQLPSKEVVLETISKHKTFFIKPISSPISGTPILLIVETIFENSDIFIVYSLKITDLTQKIIGSIKIGKSGHIGLVDREETVINHINSSLYLKKLKDIPFYEQVKNYNYDIPIRFLSEGKYRYIIFHKNKKYDFITFTSIENEEIAGEAIICVYVMTGISFFGLSFIGILIYLILRKRIRPLEESRKVLESMTEGDLTKGLQVFSMDEIGEMSVSINQFNKKVKKILNKIITASENLAGSSDEMSRALNFISANTQNQAASSEEISSSIEEIVAGMNGVEIQTNEQVSLLNQLASDMNQFSDSIHKISHNMEKTMSEVERITEEAKKGGNSLELTNHSITKISNSSEDISGVIEIINTISEQIHLLALNAAIEAARAGNAGRGFAVVADEISKLADKTTNSIKDIERIIKNNETEIGAGIQNITDTVNVISGIIEGISEINHQMKVVNQFMENQLSKNDQMNLTTKEVKDRADVIQISVQEQKNAIEEISKTTATINELNQSSAASSEELSSNSIGLAKLAEDLKHEVVFFKL
;
A
#
# COMPACT_ATOMS: atom_id res chain seq x y z
N MET A 1 30.07 -7.53 8.54
CA MET A 1 29.03 -8.19 7.73
C MET A 1 29.55 -9.47 7.07
N ASN A 2 30.70 -9.43 6.39
CA ASN A 2 31.34 -10.63 5.81
C ASN A 2 31.69 -11.72 6.83
N ASP A 3 32.15 -11.39 8.04
CA ASP A 3 32.50 -12.42 9.06
C ASP A 3 31.31 -13.29 9.49
N ASN A 4 30.09 -12.71 9.56
CA ASN A 4 28.88 -13.46 9.88
C ASN A 4 28.45 -14.39 8.73
N ILE A 5 28.68 -13.99 7.48
CA ILE A 5 28.37 -14.80 6.28
C ILE A 5 29.37 -15.96 6.17
N THR A 6 30.67 -15.69 6.31
CA THR A 6 31.75 -16.69 6.30
C THR A 6 31.52 -17.75 7.38
N ASN A 7 31.13 -17.33 8.60
CA ASN A 7 30.83 -18.24 9.69
C ASN A 7 29.56 -19.09 9.40
N SER A 8 28.54 -18.50 8.78
CA SER A 8 27.32 -19.20 8.38
C SER A 8 27.57 -20.27 7.31
N ILE A 9 28.46 -20.00 6.34
CA ILE A 9 28.87 -20.96 5.32
C ILE A 9 29.72 -22.10 5.92
N ARG A 10 30.68 -21.80 6.82
CA ARG A 10 31.44 -22.83 7.56
C ARG A 10 30.52 -23.73 8.37
N LYS A 11 29.57 -23.12 9.08
CA LYS A 11 28.56 -23.84 9.87
C LYS A 11 27.70 -24.74 8.97
N PHE A 12 27.25 -24.25 7.81
CA PHE A 12 26.51 -25.03 6.83
C PHE A 12 27.30 -26.26 6.36
N ILE A 13 28.55 -26.09 5.91
CA ILE A 13 29.40 -27.19 5.42
C ILE A 13 29.56 -28.28 6.50
N LEU A 14 29.89 -27.89 7.73
CA LEU A 14 30.10 -28.83 8.83
C LEU A 14 28.81 -29.57 9.21
N HIS A 15 27.71 -28.83 9.37
CA HIS A 15 26.42 -29.42 9.75
C HIS A 15 25.83 -30.27 8.62
N PHE A 16 26.09 -29.92 7.37
CA PHE A 16 25.67 -30.71 6.21
C PHE A 16 26.27 -32.11 6.26
N ILE A 17 27.59 -32.22 6.38
CA ILE A 17 28.27 -33.52 6.45
C ILE A 17 27.83 -34.28 7.71
N LEU A 18 27.83 -33.63 8.88
CA LEU A 18 27.53 -34.30 10.14
C LEU A 18 26.09 -34.82 10.19
N ILE A 19 25.10 -34.02 9.78
CA ILE A 19 23.68 -34.39 9.86
C ILE A 19 23.31 -35.37 8.74
N THR A 20 23.77 -35.14 7.51
CA THR A 20 23.32 -35.98 6.39
C THR A 20 24.06 -37.32 6.31
N GLU A 21 25.35 -37.36 6.65
CA GLU A 21 26.13 -38.60 6.60
C GLU A 21 26.14 -39.33 7.96
N VAL A 22 26.62 -38.71 9.03
CA VAL A 22 26.82 -39.42 10.31
C VAL A 22 25.50 -39.87 10.93
N VAL A 23 24.49 -38.99 10.97
CA VAL A 23 23.17 -39.36 11.50
C VAL A 23 22.43 -40.30 10.53
N GLY A 24 22.54 -40.07 9.21
CA GLY A 24 21.94 -40.94 8.20
C GLY A 24 22.46 -42.38 8.27
N PHE A 25 23.76 -42.58 8.40
CA PHE A 25 24.38 -43.91 8.47
C PHE A 25 24.10 -44.63 9.79
N THR A 26 24.17 -43.94 10.93
CA THR A 26 23.86 -44.53 12.24
C THR A 26 22.42 -45.03 12.30
N LEU A 27 21.48 -44.26 11.74
CA LEU A 27 20.08 -44.65 11.57
C LEU A 27 19.93 -45.88 10.67
N THR A 28 20.66 -45.93 9.55
CA THR A 28 20.62 -47.05 8.60
C THR A 28 21.13 -48.35 9.22
N ILE A 29 22.23 -48.31 9.96
CA ILE A 29 22.78 -49.50 10.63
C ILE A 29 21.83 -49.99 11.73
N GLY A 30 21.30 -49.08 12.54
CA GLY A 30 20.38 -49.41 13.63
C GLY A 30 19.11 -50.11 13.12
N ILE A 31 18.48 -49.58 12.08
CA ILE A 31 17.26 -50.16 11.52
C ILE A 31 17.57 -51.52 10.84
N ALA A 32 18.71 -51.68 10.16
CA ALA A 32 19.09 -52.96 9.55
C ALA A 32 19.25 -54.07 10.60
N ILE A 33 19.88 -53.78 11.73
CA ILE A 33 20.05 -54.74 12.85
C ILE A 33 18.70 -55.13 13.44
N VAL A 34 17.83 -54.16 13.73
CA VAL A 34 16.48 -54.43 14.24
C VAL A 34 15.68 -55.29 13.26
N PHE A 35 15.84 -55.04 11.95
CA PHE A 35 15.14 -55.82 10.94
C PHE A 35 15.63 -57.27 10.86
N PHE A 36 16.95 -57.52 10.91
CA PHE A 36 17.47 -58.89 10.96
C PHE A 36 16.89 -59.69 12.13
N ILE A 37 16.75 -59.05 13.30
CA ILE A 37 16.18 -59.69 14.49
C ILE A 37 14.67 -59.94 14.34
N THR A 38 13.96 -59.04 13.66
CA THR A 38 12.48 -59.03 13.67
C THR A 38 11.85 -59.78 12.50
N PHE A 39 12.55 -59.86 11.35
CA PHE A 39 11.98 -60.33 10.08
C PHE A 39 12.68 -61.54 9.48
N LEU A 40 13.90 -61.87 9.92
CA LEU A 40 14.61 -63.06 9.46
C LEU A 40 14.63 -64.10 10.58
N GLU A 41 14.37 -65.36 10.22
CA GLU A 41 14.44 -66.49 11.16
C GLU A 41 15.86 -67.05 11.18
N MET A 42 16.79 -66.26 11.74
CA MET A 42 18.22 -66.59 11.84
C MET A 42 18.56 -67.17 13.21
N ASP A 43 19.46 -68.14 13.25
CA ASP A 43 20.05 -68.57 14.51
C ASP A 43 21.06 -67.54 15.07
N SER A 44 21.56 -67.78 16.28
CA SER A 44 22.48 -66.85 16.95
C SER A 44 23.79 -66.62 16.20
N ASP A 45 24.29 -67.61 15.47
CA ASP A 45 25.57 -67.52 14.77
C ASP A 45 25.41 -66.88 13.39
N GLN A 46 24.32 -67.19 12.69
CA GLN A 46 23.90 -66.52 11.47
C GLN A 46 23.68 -65.02 11.71
N LEU A 47 23.02 -64.64 12.82
CA LEU A 47 22.81 -63.23 13.18
C LEU A 47 24.13 -62.48 13.42
N LYS A 48 25.11 -63.11 14.10
CA LYS A 48 26.44 -62.51 14.31
C LYS A 48 27.16 -62.27 12.98
N ILE A 49 27.05 -63.20 12.03
CA ILE A 49 27.65 -63.07 10.69
C ILE A 49 27.00 -61.91 9.94
N ALA A 50 25.66 -61.80 9.94
CA ALA A 50 24.93 -60.72 9.29
C ALA A 50 25.31 -59.33 9.81
N ILE A 51 25.45 -59.19 11.14
CA ILE A 51 25.86 -57.93 11.78
C ILE A 51 27.29 -57.55 11.38
N ARG A 52 28.24 -58.50 11.37
CA ARG A 52 29.63 -58.24 10.96
C ARG A 52 29.74 -57.77 9.50
N ILE A 53 29.04 -58.44 8.59
CA ILE A 53 29.01 -58.08 7.16
C ILE A 53 28.43 -56.66 6.98
N THR A 54 27.36 -56.33 7.69
CA THR A 54 26.70 -55.02 7.61
C THR A 54 27.59 -53.90 8.14
N LEU A 55 28.29 -54.11 9.27
CA LEU A 55 29.23 -53.13 9.81
C LEU A 55 30.43 -52.90 8.89
N MET A 56 31.01 -53.97 8.33
CA MET A 56 32.17 -53.89 7.42
C MET A 56 31.83 -53.13 6.12
N THR A 57 30.66 -53.40 5.54
CA THR A 57 30.20 -52.71 4.32
C THR A 57 29.80 -51.26 4.57
N ALA A 58 29.26 -50.94 5.76
CA ALA A 58 28.94 -49.56 6.13
C ALA A 58 30.18 -48.66 6.19
N VAL A 59 31.32 -49.17 6.72
CA VAL A 59 32.60 -48.42 6.75
C VAL A 59 33.06 -48.07 5.33
N PHE A 60 32.97 -49.00 4.39
CA PHE A 60 33.35 -48.76 3.00
C PHE A 60 32.45 -47.72 2.33
N THR A 61 31.15 -47.75 2.63
CA THR A 61 30.18 -46.78 2.08
C THR A 61 30.42 -45.37 2.62
N LEU A 62 30.80 -45.25 3.90
CA LEU A 62 31.14 -43.97 4.52
C LEU A 62 32.39 -43.33 3.89
N LEU A 63 33.41 -44.14 3.53
CA LEU A 63 34.59 -43.66 2.81
C LEU A 63 34.24 -43.10 1.42
N PHE A 64 33.30 -43.73 0.72
CA PHE A 64 32.80 -43.23 -0.56
C PHE A 64 32.00 -41.92 -0.42
N ALA A 65 31.24 -41.77 0.68
CA ALA A 65 30.49 -40.56 0.96
C ALA A 65 31.38 -39.32 1.08
N ILE A 66 32.54 -39.46 1.75
CA ILE A 66 33.53 -38.38 1.87
C ILE A 66 33.93 -37.85 0.48
N PHE A 67 34.14 -38.73 -0.50
CA PHE A 67 34.52 -38.32 -1.86
C PHE A 67 33.38 -37.59 -2.60
N SER A 68 32.14 -38.12 -2.53
CA SER A 68 30.96 -37.52 -3.16
C SER A 68 30.65 -36.12 -2.61
N ASP A 69 30.76 -35.95 -1.29
CA ASP A 69 30.45 -34.68 -0.61
C ASP A 69 31.48 -33.60 -0.90
N THR A 70 32.76 -34.00 -0.96
CA THR A 70 33.86 -33.10 -1.33
C THR A 70 33.64 -32.50 -2.72
N TYR A 71 33.12 -33.29 -3.66
CA TYR A 71 32.78 -32.82 -5.00
C TYR A 71 31.58 -31.85 -5.00
N ARG A 72 30.51 -32.17 -4.25
CA ARG A 72 29.28 -31.35 -4.19
C ARG A 72 29.48 -30.01 -3.51
N LEU A 73 30.30 -29.97 -2.46
CA LEU A 73 30.56 -28.76 -1.68
C LEU A 73 31.65 -27.88 -2.28
N LYS A 74 32.34 -28.33 -3.35
CA LYS A 74 33.41 -27.58 -4.03
C LYS A 74 33.02 -26.15 -4.43
N PRO A 75 31.84 -25.87 -5.00
CA PRO A 75 31.44 -24.49 -5.34
C PRO A 75 31.27 -23.60 -4.11
N ILE A 76 30.80 -24.17 -2.99
CA ILE A 76 30.56 -23.46 -1.73
C ILE A 76 31.89 -23.18 -1.02
N HIS A 77 32.81 -24.15 -1.00
CA HIS A 77 34.19 -23.93 -0.53
C HIS A 77 34.90 -22.85 -1.34
N LYS A 78 34.74 -22.83 -2.67
CA LYS A 78 35.33 -21.81 -3.53
C LYS A 78 34.76 -20.41 -3.22
N TYR A 79 33.46 -20.31 -2.91
CA TYR A 79 32.83 -19.07 -2.49
C TYR A 79 33.30 -18.61 -1.10
N LEU A 80 33.37 -19.51 -0.13
CA LEU A 80 33.91 -19.26 1.21
C LEU A 80 35.34 -18.70 1.14
N PHE A 81 36.20 -19.33 0.35
CA PHE A 81 37.59 -18.91 0.16
C PHE A 81 37.72 -17.51 -0.46
N MET A 82 36.84 -17.18 -1.41
CA MET A 82 36.83 -15.85 -2.02
C MET A 82 36.31 -14.77 -1.07
N LEU A 83 35.26 -15.09 -0.29
CA LEU A 83 34.73 -14.23 0.78
C LEU A 83 35.79 -13.92 1.85
N GLU A 84 36.56 -14.93 2.28
CA GLU A 84 37.66 -14.77 3.25
C GLU A 84 38.80 -13.89 2.71
N LYS A 85 38.98 -13.83 1.39
CA LYS A 85 39.94 -12.95 0.71
C LYS A 85 39.37 -11.58 0.36
N GLY A 86 38.11 -11.30 0.69
CA GLY A 86 37.43 -10.04 0.37
C GLY A 86 37.11 -9.86 -1.13
N ILE A 87 37.13 -10.94 -1.93
CA ILE A 87 36.91 -10.91 -3.38
C ILE A 87 35.48 -11.39 -3.68
N THR A 88 34.68 -10.57 -4.37
CA THR A 88 33.30 -10.89 -4.77
C THR A 88 33.16 -11.05 -6.29
N ASP A 89 33.54 -12.23 -6.80
CA ASP A 89 33.28 -12.60 -8.20
C ASP A 89 31.82 -13.08 -8.36
N LYS A 90 31.03 -12.32 -9.12
CA LYS A 90 29.62 -12.58 -9.40
C LYS A 90 29.37 -14.01 -9.92
N GLN A 91 30.24 -14.53 -10.78
CA GLN A 91 30.08 -15.87 -11.35
C GLN A 91 30.32 -16.97 -10.32
N ILE A 92 31.27 -16.76 -9.39
CA ILE A 92 31.54 -17.70 -8.29
C ILE A 92 30.37 -17.73 -7.31
N VAL A 93 29.80 -16.57 -6.95
CA VAL A 93 28.65 -16.51 -6.05
C VAL A 93 27.41 -17.16 -6.69
N VAL A 94 27.14 -16.88 -7.97
CA VAL A 94 26.04 -17.53 -8.71
C VAL A 94 26.22 -19.05 -8.78
N ASN A 95 27.45 -19.54 -8.98
CA ASN A 95 27.73 -20.98 -9.01
C ASN A 95 27.57 -21.63 -7.63
N ALA A 96 28.00 -20.97 -6.56
CA ALA A 96 27.79 -21.45 -5.18
C ALA A 96 26.30 -21.47 -4.83
N GLN A 97 25.56 -20.43 -5.19
CA GLN A 97 24.12 -20.33 -4.98
C GLN A 97 23.37 -21.43 -5.76
N LYS A 98 23.69 -21.66 -7.04
CA LYS A 98 23.13 -22.77 -7.82
C LYS A 98 23.44 -24.13 -7.20
N SER A 99 24.63 -24.31 -6.63
CA SER A 99 25.03 -25.52 -5.93
C SER A 99 24.14 -25.73 -4.69
N VAL A 100 24.02 -24.70 -3.85
CA VAL A 100 23.19 -24.71 -2.63
C VAL A 100 21.74 -25.10 -2.93
N PHE A 101 21.12 -24.53 -3.96
CA PHE A 101 19.73 -24.88 -4.33
C PHE A 101 19.55 -26.30 -4.88
N ARG A 102 20.60 -26.93 -5.41
CA ARG A 102 20.55 -28.28 -5.99
C ARG A 102 20.91 -29.37 -4.97
N ILE A 103 21.67 -29.02 -3.94
CA ILE A 103 22.17 -29.96 -2.93
C ILE A 103 21.06 -30.87 -2.37
N PRO A 104 19.90 -30.36 -1.89
CA PRO A 104 18.91 -31.22 -1.25
C PRO A 104 18.43 -32.38 -2.12
N LEU A 105 18.16 -32.12 -3.40
CA LEU A 105 17.66 -33.12 -4.34
C LEU A 105 18.75 -34.09 -4.80
N PHE A 106 19.91 -33.59 -5.22
CA PHE A 106 20.94 -34.47 -5.76
C PHE A 106 21.62 -35.29 -4.67
N HIS A 107 21.72 -34.74 -3.45
CA HIS A 107 22.30 -35.44 -2.29
C HIS A 107 21.42 -36.59 -1.82
N SER A 108 20.11 -36.39 -1.72
CA SER A 108 19.18 -37.46 -1.34
C SER A 108 19.18 -38.62 -2.33
N ILE A 109 19.24 -38.32 -3.64
CA ILE A 109 19.34 -39.34 -4.69
C ILE A 109 20.64 -40.15 -4.57
N ASP A 110 21.76 -39.47 -4.30
CA ASP A 110 23.06 -40.12 -4.12
C ASP A 110 23.04 -41.07 -2.93
N ILE A 111 22.54 -40.62 -1.78
CA ILE A 111 22.43 -41.44 -0.57
C ILE A 111 21.54 -42.65 -0.82
N GLY A 112 20.38 -42.48 -1.47
CA GLY A 112 19.51 -43.59 -1.84
C GLY A 112 20.23 -44.62 -2.72
N LEU A 113 20.93 -44.17 -3.76
CA LEU A 113 21.69 -45.05 -4.65
C LEU A 113 22.80 -45.79 -3.90
N ARG A 114 23.52 -45.11 -3.01
CA ARG A 114 24.54 -45.73 -2.15
C ARG A 114 23.95 -46.83 -1.28
N ILE A 115 22.81 -46.59 -0.63
CA ILE A 115 22.14 -47.60 0.21
C ILE A 115 21.74 -48.83 -0.61
N LEU A 116 21.21 -48.64 -1.82
CA LEU A 116 20.86 -49.76 -2.71
C LEU A 116 22.08 -50.61 -3.08
N ILE A 117 23.18 -49.97 -3.47
CA ILE A 117 24.43 -50.65 -3.84
C ILE A 117 24.99 -51.40 -2.61
N THR A 118 25.06 -50.74 -1.46
CA THR A 118 25.58 -51.33 -0.22
C THR A 118 24.75 -52.54 0.20
N ALA A 119 23.43 -52.43 0.15
CA ALA A 119 22.55 -53.53 0.52
C ALA A 119 22.66 -54.71 -0.45
N PHE A 120 22.81 -54.48 -1.76
CA PHE A 120 23.05 -55.55 -2.73
C PHE A 120 24.35 -56.31 -2.42
N VAL A 121 25.41 -55.60 -2.04
CA VAL A 121 26.68 -56.20 -1.61
C VAL A 121 26.48 -56.99 -0.32
N VAL A 122 25.76 -56.45 0.67
CA VAL A 122 25.45 -57.15 1.93
C VAL A 122 24.70 -58.45 1.65
N ILE A 123 23.60 -58.41 0.88
CA ILE A 123 22.78 -59.58 0.55
C ILE A 123 23.61 -60.64 -0.19
N SER A 124 24.41 -60.21 -1.16
CA SER A 124 25.28 -61.11 -1.93
C SER A 124 26.32 -61.81 -1.05
N LEU A 125 26.97 -61.07 -0.15
CA LEU A 125 27.91 -61.65 0.82
C LEU A 125 27.20 -62.58 1.80
N LEU A 126 26.02 -62.21 2.30
CA LEU A 126 25.25 -63.01 3.24
C LEU A 126 24.89 -64.39 2.65
N SER A 127 24.53 -64.43 1.37
CA SER A 127 24.18 -65.67 0.65
C SER A 127 25.33 -66.69 0.52
N GLN A 128 26.58 -66.26 0.67
CA GLN A 128 27.75 -67.16 0.64
C GLN A 128 27.96 -67.90 1.96
N PHE A 129 27.47 -67.34 3.08
CA PHE A 129 27.68 -67.88 4.41
C PHE A 129 26.40 -68.51 5.00
N ILE A 130 25.22 -68.14 4.49
CA ILE A 130 23.92 -68.54 5.02
C ILE A 130 23.02 -68.98 3.87
N ILE A 131 22.30 -70.09 4.06
CA ILE A 131 21.26 -70.54 3.13
C ILE A 131 20.06 -69.60 3.30
N LEU A 132 19.88 -68.68 2.34
CA LEU A 132 18.76 -67.76 2.31
C LEU A 132 17.60 -68.36 1.52
N GLU A 133 16.42 -68.37 2.11
CA GLU A 133 15.19 -68.77 1.43
C GLU A 133 14.61 -67.63 0.61
N THR A 134 13.67 -67.94 -0.28
CA THR A 134 12.98 -66.91 -1.08
C THR A 134 12.28 -65.86 -0.21
N ALA A 135 11.77 -66.25 0.97
CA ALA A 135 11.19 -65.33 1.93
C ALA A 135 12.23 -64.35 2.51
N ASP A 136 13.45 -64.82 2.77
CA ASP A 136 14.54 -64.00 3.31
C ASP A 136 15.03 -62.98 2.29
N TYR A 137 15.19 -63.38 1.02
CA TYR A 137 15.52 -62.46 -0.07
C TYR A 137 14.47 -61.36 -0.24
N TYR A 138 13.19 -61.70 -0.11
CA TYR A 138 12.11 -60.72 -0.20
C TYR A 138 12.13 -59.74 1.00
N ASN A 139 12.29 -60.25 2.22
CA ASN A 139 12.40 -59.43 3.42
C ASN A 139 13.61 -58.48 3.35
N LEU A 140 14.78 -58.99 2.92
CA LEU A 140 15.99 -58.19 2.73
C LEU A 140 15.84 -57.13 1.63
N GLY A 141 15.21 -57.49 0.50
CA GLY A 141 14.95 -56.57 -0.60
C GLY A 141 13.96 -55.46 -0.22
N SER A 142 12.88 -55.80 0.48
CA SER A 142 11.89 -54.82 0.95
C SER A 142 12.49 -53.87 1.99
N LEU A 143 13.28 -54.38 2.95
CA LEU A 143 14.04 -53.53 3.89
C LEU A 143 14.93 -52.54 3.14
N THR A 144 15.72 -53.04 2.20
CA THR A 144 16.66 -52.21 1.42
C THR A 144 15.95 -51.03 0.77
N LEU A 145 14.78 -51.29 0.19
CA LEU A 145 14.03 -50.31 -0.55
C LEU A 145 13.35 -49.29 0.39
N ILE A 146 12.82 -49.74 1.54
CA ILE A 146 12.32 -48.85 2.61
C ILE A 146 13.45 -47.93 3.11
N MET A 147 14.63 -48.48 3.33
CA MET A 147 15.79 -47.78 3.89
C MET A 147 16.35 -46.75 2.93
N CYS A 148 16.53 -47.13 1.66
CA CYS A 148 16.90 -46.23 0.58
C CYS A 148 15.99 -45.00 0.55
N LEU A 149 14.67 -45.21 0.64
CA LEU A 149 13.72 -44.13 0.57
C LEU A 149 13.69 -43.29 1.85
N PHE A 150 13.61 -43.93 3.02
CA PHE A 150 13.49 -43.24 4.30
C PHE A 150 14.70 -42.33 4.56
N VAL A 151 15.92 -42.86 4.36
CA VAL A 151 17.15 -42.11 4.57
C VAL A 151 17.34 -41.05 3.46
N GLY A 152 16.93 -41.34 2.23
CA GLY A 152 16.87 -40.35 1.15
C GLY A 152 15.96 -39.15 1.49
N VAL A 153 14.80 -39.36 2.10
CA VAL A 153 13.91 -38.26 2.52
C VAL A 153 14.46 -37.50 3.72
N TYR A 154 14.95 -38.21 4.72
CA TYR A 154 15.59 -37.57 5.88
C TYR A 154 16.70 -36.61 5.41
N THR A 155 17.54 -37.08 4.49
CA THR A 155 18.66 -36.30 3.97
C THR A 155 18.21 -35.16 3.07
N PHE A 156 17.13 -35.30 2.30
CA PHE A 156 16.51 -34.20 1.56
C PHE A 156 16.08 -33.07 2.51
N PHE A 157 15.28 -33.39 3.53
CA PHE A 157 14.75 -32.38 4.46
C PHE A 157 15.86 -31.75 5.33
N ALA A 158 16.80 -32.56 5.81
CA ALA A 158 17.95 -32.06 6.54
C ALA A 158 18.76 -31.07 5.67
N SER A 159 19.00 -31.43 4.40
CA SER A 159 19.71 -30.58 3.44
C SER A 159 18.92 -29.31 3.08
N GLU A 160 17.60 -29.41 2.90
CA GLU A 160 16.71 -28.28 2.62
C GLU A 160 16.71 -27.28 3.79
N GLN A 161 16.56 -27.78 5.02
CA GLN A 161 16.57 -26.95 6.23
C GLN A 161 17.92 -26.23 6.41
N LEU A 162 19.03 -26.94 6.19
CA LEU A 162 20.36 -26.34 6.23
C LEU A 162 20.54 -25.28 5.14
N THR A 163 20.05 -25.55 3.93
CA THR A 163 20.08 -24.61 2.80
C THR A 163 19.26 -23.35 3.09
N SER A 164 18.06 -23.52 3.64
CA SER A 164 17.17 -22.43 4.06
C SER A 164 17.82 -21.55 5.13
N ASN A 165 18.44 -22.16 6.14
CA ASN A 165 19.17 -21.43 7.18
C ASN A 165 20.35 -20.64 6.62
N LEU A 166 21.07 -21.21 5.64
CA LEU A 166 22.15 -20.49 4.96
C LEU A 166 21.63 -19.29 4.16
N ILE A 167 20.50 -19.43 3.45
CA ILE A 167 19.89 -18.33 2.70
C ILE A 167 19.41 -17.23 3.65
N LYS A 168 18.73 -17.59 4.76
CA LYS A 168 18.26 -16.63 5.78
C LYS A 168 19.37 -15.86 6.48
N SER A 169 20.61 -16.38 6.47
CA SER A 169 21.77 -15.68 7.01
C SER A 169 22.26 -14.51 6.16
N GLY A 170 21.62 -14.26 5.00
CA GLY A 170 21.98 -13.21 4.06
C GLY A 170 23.17 -13.56 3.18
N ALA A 171 23.56 -14.85 3.11
CA ALA A 171 24.73 -15.32 2.38
C ALA A 171 24.69 -15.03 0.86
N PHE A 172 23.52 -14.64 0.31
CA PHE A 172 23.29 -14.36 -1.10
C PHE A 172 22.51 -13.05 -1.39
N ASP A 173 22.35 -12.15 -0.43
CA ASP A 173 21.46 -10.97 -0.53
C ASP A 173 21.85 -9.95 -1.62
N HIS A 174 23.08 -10.00 -2.12
CA HIS A 174 23.59 -9.04 -3.12
C HIS A 174 23.29 -9.41 -4.58
N ILE A 175 22.41 -10.38 -4.87
CA ILE A 175 22.22 -10.93 -6.23
C ILE A 175 20.78 -10.83 -6.71
N ASN A 176 20.65 -10.36 -7.96
CA ASN A 176 19.39 -10.25 -8.68
C ASN A 176 18.77 -11.65 -8.98
N ILE A 177 17.62 -11.92 -8.35
CA ILE A 177 16.88 -13.20 -8.31
C ILE A 177 16.28 -13.58 -9.68
N SER A 178 16.28 -12.66 -10.66
CA SER A 178 15.72 -12.85 -12.01
C SER A 178 16.41 -13.91 -12.87
N SER A 179 17.65 -14.30 -12.56
CA SER A 179 18.46 -15.25 -13.36
C SER A 179 18.31 -16.74 -12.98
N LEU A 180 17.36 -17.07 -12.10
CA LEU A 180 17.23 -18.41 -11.51
C LEU A 180 16.29 -19.34 -12.29
N ASN A 181 16.74 -20.57 -12.54
CA ASN A 181 15.87 -21.69 -12.90
C ASN A 181 15.06 -22.10 -11.66
N LYS A 182 13.84 -21.56 -11.54
CA LYS A 182 12.93 -21.84 -10.41
C LYS A 182 12.33 -23.24 -10.55
N VAL A 183 12.52 -24.08 -9.53
CA VAL A 183 11.68 -25.27 -9.37
C VAL A 183 10.30 -24.79 -8.96
N ARG A 184 9.29 -25.04 -9.79
CA ARG A 184 7.90 -24.65 -9.46
C ARG A 184 7.50 -25.34 -8.17
N LEU A 185 6.94 -24.58 -7.21
CA LEU A 185 6.46 -25.10 -5.92
C LEU A 185 5.55 -26.33 -6.10
N THR A 186 4.73 -26.33 -7.15
CA THR A 186 3.89 -27.47 -7.54
C THR A 186 4.70 -28.73 -7.81
N ARG A 187 5.86 -28.64 -8.48
CA ARG A 187 6.72 -29.80 -8.78
C ARG A 187 7.40 -30.32 -7.53
N SER A 188 7.92 -29.43 -6.68
CA SER A 188 8.58 -29.82 -5.43
C SER A 188 7.62 -30.59 -4.51
N LEU A 189 6.47 -29.99 -4.19
CA LEU A 189 5.46 -30.60 -3.31
C LEU A 189 4.91 -31.92 -3.85
N THR A 190 4.69 -32.02 -5.17
CA THR A 190 4.20 -33.26 -5.80
C THR A 190 5.22 -34.38 -5.67
N ILE A 191 6.51 -34.09 -5.90
CA ILE A 191 7.59 -35.09 -5.77
C ILE A 191 7.68 -35.57 -4.32
N THR A 192 7.65 -34.66 -3.34
CA THR A 192 7.69 -35.02 -1.91
C THR A 192 6.51 -35.90 -1.51
N PHE A 193 5.30 -35.58 -1.97
CA PHE A 193 4.11 -36.36 -1.62
C PHE A 193 4.11 -37.74 -2.28
N ILE A 194 4.41 -37.83 -3.58
CA ILE A 194 4.53 -39.13 -4.28
C ILE A 194 5.54 -40.02 -3.55
N PHE A 195 6.65 -39.44 -3.11
CA PHE A 195 7.69 -40.17 -2.40
C PHE A 195 7.24 -40.69 -1.03
N ILE A 196 6.60 -39.86 -0.21
CA ILE A 196 6.07 -40.28 1.11
C ILE A 196 5.12 -41.47 0.94
N VAL A 197 4.22 -41.40 -0.04
CA VAL A 197 3.24 -42.47 -0.26
C VAL A 197 3.94 -43.73 -0.83
N PHE A 198 4.99 -43.57 -1.65
CA PHE A 198 5.81 -44.70 -2.13
C PHE A 198 6.49 -45.43 -0.96
N VAL A 199 7.14 -44.72 -0.04
CA VAL A 199 7.76 -45.31 1.17
C VAL A 199 6.73 -46.10 1.98
N LEU A 200 5.56 -45.52 2.22
CA LEU A 200 4.47 -46.15 2.95
C LEU A 200 3.98 -47.42 2.24
N ALA A 201 3.84 -47.39 0.91
CA ALA A 201 3.39 -48.55 0.14
C ALA A 201 4.35 -49.73 0.24
N ILE A 202 5.66 -49.49 0.22
CA ILE A 202 6.67 -50.55 0.33
C ILE A 202 6.72 -51.09 1.76
N ALA A 203 6.59 -50.22 2.77
CA ALA A 203 6.46 -50.65 4.17
C ALA A 203 5.21 -51.52 4.39
N VAL A 204 4.06 -51.10 3.83
CA VAL A 204 2.81 -51.89 3.86
C VAL A 204 2.99 -53.20 3.10
N SER A 205 3.66 -53.21 1.94
CA SER A 205 3.91 -54.43 1.16
C SER A 205 4.77 -55.45 1.92
N GLY A 206 5.81 -55.00 2.63
CA GLY A 206 6.61 -55.87 3.52
C GLY A 206 5.80 -56.41 4.71
N LEU A 207 4.96 -55.58 5.33
CA LEU A 207 4.05 -56.01 6.40
C LEU A 207 3.03 -57.04 5.90
N VAL A 208 2.42 -56.80 4.74
CA VAL A 208 1.44 -57.69 4.10
C VAL A 208 2.07 -59.03 3.78
N PHE A 209 3.31 -59.06 3.26
CA PHE A 209 4.04 -60.30 3.07
C PHE A 209 4.17 -61.08 4.38
N LYS A 210 4.62 -60.43 5.47
CA LYS A 210 4.80 -61.09 6.76
C LYS A 210 3.48 -61.63 7.33
N LEU A 211 2.40 -60.84 7.25
CA LEU A 211 1.08 -61.25 7.73
C LEU A 211 0.53 -62.42 6.91
N ASN A 212 0.63 -62.35 5.58
CA ASN A 212 0.18 -63.42 4.69
C ASN A 212 1.04 -64.67 4.85
N TYR A 213 2.36 -64.56 4.86
CA TYR A 213 3.27 -65.68 5.10
C TYR A 213 2.96 -66.36 6.44
N SER A 214 2.77 -65.59 7.51
CA SER A 214 2.39 -66.12 8.82
C SER A 214 1.01 -66.80 8.80
N GLY A 215 0.03 -66.19 8.12
CA GLY A 215 -1.33 -66.73 7.99
C GLY A 215 -1.40 -68.01 7.15
N ILE A 216 -0.75 -68.02 5.99
CA ILE A 216 -0.62 -69.18 5.08
C ILE A 216 0.11 -70.30 5.81
N ARG A 217 1.24 -69.99 6.48
CA ARG A 217 1.97 -70.96 7.29
C ARG A 217 1.11 -71.58 8.38
N LYS A 218 0.35 -70.77 9.13
CA LYS A 218 -0.59 -71.26 10.15
C LYS A 218 -1.70 -72.13 9.53
N SER A 219 -2.20 -71.75 8.35
CA SER A 219 -3.18 -72.54 7.61
C SER A 219 -2.63 -73.90 7.19
N TYR A 220 -1.41 -73.97 6.67
CA TYR A 220 -0.74 -75.23 6.35
C TYR A 220 -0.49 -76.07 7.60
N PHE A 221 -0.04 -75.48 8.72
CA PHE A 221 0.13 -76.21 9.97
C PHE A 221 -1.19 -76.77 10.51
N ASN A 222 -2.28 -76.02 10.43
CA ASN A 222 -3.61 -76.52 10.78
C ASN A 222 -4.05 -77.65 9.84
N GLN A 223 -3.81 -77.50 8.53
CA GLN A 223 -4.10 -78.54 7.56
C GLN A 223 -3.30 -79.82 7.86
N MET A 224 -2.00 -79.69 8.14
CA MET A 224 -1.11 -80.78 8.54
C MET A 224 -1.62 -81.50 9.79
N ASN A 225 -2.01 -80.76 10.83
CA ASN A 225 -2.60 -81.32 12.05
C ASN A 225 -3.92 -82.06 11.77
N ASN A 226 -4.86 -81.42 11.06
CA ASN A 226 -6.13 -82.03 10.70
C ASN A 226 -5.93 -83.30 9.86
N MET A 227 -4.91 -83.32 9.02
CA MET A 227 -4.63 -84.44 8.12
C MET A 227 -3.98 -85.61 8.86
N ASN A 228 -3.04 -85.32 9.76
CA ASN A 228 -2.52 -86.27 10.74
C ASN A 228 -3.66 -86.88 11.58
N GLU A 229 -4.54 -86.04 12.12
CA GLU A 229 -5.71 -86.47 12.90
C GLU A 229 -6.67 -87.31 12.04
N THR A 230 -6.93 -86.92 10.80
CA THR A 230 -7.81 -87.67 9.88
C THR A 230 -7.23 -89.05 9.57
N LEU A 231 -5.93 -89.14 9.26
CA LEU A 231 -5.28 -90.42 9.04
C LEU A 231 -5.26 -91.25 10.33
N SER A 232 -5.10 -90.60 11.49
CA SER A 232 -5.17 -91.22 12.82
C SER A 232 -6.55 -91.82 13.08
N ILE A 233 -7.63 -91.05 12.90
CA ILE A 233 -9.01 -91.51 13.09
C ILE A 233 -9.35 -92.62 12.10
N PHE A 234 -8.96 -92.50 10.83
CA PHE A 234 -9.21 -93.54 9.84
C PHE A 234 -8.49 -94.85 10.17
N THR A 235 -7.21 -94.75 10.55
CA THR A 235 -6.41 -95.91 10.99
C THR A 235 -7.00 -96.53 12.25
N GLU A 236 -7.43 -95.71 13.21
CA GLU A 236 -8.14 -96.16 14.40
C GLU A 236 -9.47 -96.86 14.03
N SER A 237 -10.23 -96.32 13.08
CA SER A 237 -11.47 -96.93 12.61
C SER A 237 -11.23 -98.29 11.97
N ILE A 238 -10.13 -98.45 11.21
CA ILE A 238 -9.75 -99.77 10.67
C ILE A 238 -9.49 -100.73 11.83
N PHE A 239 -8.71 -100.31 12.84
CA PHE A 239 -8.41 -101.16 13.99
C PHE A 239 -9.66 -101.51 14.81
N GLU A 240 -10.59 -100.57 15.00
CA GLU A 240 -11.88 -100.83 15.64
C GLU A 240 -12.78 -101.73 14.79
N GLU A 241 -12.68 -101.67 13.47
CA GLU A 241 -13.38 -102.61 12.58
C GLU A 241 -12.82 -104.03 12.74
N VAL A 242 -11.50 -104.19 12.86
CA VAL A 242 -10.87 -105.49 13.17
C VAL A 242 -11.31 -106.03 14.52
N ARG A 243 -11.40 -105.13 15.49
CA ARG A 243 -11.89 -105.46 16.82
C ARG A 243 -13.38 -105.84 16.80
N SER A 244 -14.21 -105.11 16.05
CA SER A 244 -15.63 -105.42 15.87
C SER A 244 -15.83 -106.77 15.19
N ASP A 245 -15.03 -107.11 14.17
CA ASP A 245 -15.04 -108.43 13.55
C ASP A 245 -14.71 -109.52 14.57
N SER A 246 -13.72 -109.26 15.42
CA SER A 246 -13.35 -110.18 16.50
C SER A 246 -14.47 -110.37 17.51
N GLU A 247 -15.13 -109.30 17.96
CA GLU A 247 -16.29 -109.39 18.86
C GLU A 247 -17.48 -110.13 18.22
N LYS A 248 -17.76 -109.90 16.93
CA LYS A 248 -18.80 -110.66 16.22
C LYS A 248 -18.48 -112.14 16.19
N LEU A 249 -17.23 -112.52 15.91
CA LEU A 249 -16.78 -113.91 15.95
C LEU A 249 -16.86 -114.50 17.36
N LYS A 250 -16.51 -113.74 18.41
CA LYS A 250 -16.69 -114.16 19.82
C LYS A 250 -18.16 -114.47 20.16
N SER A 251 -19.10 -113.82 19.47
CA SER A 251 -20.54 -114.01 19.68
C SER A 251 -21.20 -114.99 18.70
N ASP A 252 -20.51 -115.43 17.64
CA ASP A 252 -21.05 -116.33 16.63
C ASP A 252 -21.12 -117.76 17.17
N PRO A 253 -22.33 -118.31 17.43
CA PRO A 253 -22.48 -119.64 18.01
C PRO A 253 -21.92 -120.75 17.12
N PHE A 254 -21.96 -120.56 15.80
CA PHE A 254 -21.42 -121.52 14.84
C PHE A 254 -19.90 -121.55 14.93
N PHE A 255 -19.25 -120.39 14.88
CA PHE A 255 -17.80 -120.29 15.00
C PHE A 255 -17.29 -120.82 16.35
N ILE A 256 -17.95 -120.49 17.45
CA ILE A 256 -17.61 -121.01 18.78
C ILE A 256 -17.72 -122.54 18.83
N SER A 257 -18.77 -123.11 18.22
CA SER A 257 -18.96 -124.56 18.17
C SER A 257 -17.86 -125.27 17.36
N LEU A 258 -17.39 -124.65 16.28
CA LEU A 258 -16.29 -125.18 15.47
C LEU A 258 -14.97 -125.25 16.25
N ILE A 259 -14.70 -124.20 17.06
CA ILE A 259 -13.49 -124.14 17.90
C ILE A 259 -13.59 -125.11 19.09
N LYS A 260 -14.72 -125.16 19.81
CA LYS A 260 -14.89 -126.05 20.98
C LYS A 260 -14.84 -127.53 20.62
N ASN A 261 -15.37 -127.90 19.46
CA ASN A 261 -15.38 -129.29 18.97
C ASN A 261 -14.12 -129.66 18.18
N TYR A 262 -13.09 -128.82 18.15
CA TYR A 262 -11.82 -129.04 17.46
C TYR A 262 -11.94 -129.44 15.98
N LYS A 263 -12.91 -128.86 15.27
CA LYS A 263 -13.14 -129.18 13.85
C LYS A 263 -12.23 -128.35 12.94
N LYS A 264 -10.98 -128.81 12.78
CA LYS A 264 -9.92 -128.07 12.07
C LYS A 264 -10.29 -127.67 10.62
N ASP A 265 -10.72 -128.61 9.80
CA ASP A 265 -10.99 -128.35 8.38
C ASP A 265 -12.24 -127.47 8.16
N GLU A 266 -13.29 -127.68 8.97
CA GLU A 266 -14.49 -126.83 8.96
C GLU A 266 -14.16 -125.40 9.42
N THR A 267 -13.33 -125.25 10.45
CA THR A 267 -12.84 -123.93 10.94
C THR A 267 -11.99 -123.24 9.89
N GLN A 268 -11.11 -123.96 9.19
CA GLN A 268 -10.28 -123.40 8.13
C GLN A 268 -11.12 -122.93 6.93
N ASN A 269 -12.15 -123.70 6.52
CA ASN A 269 -13.08 -123.27 5.48
C ASN A 269 -13.92 -122.06 5.91
N PHE A 270 -14.33 -121.99 7.18
CA PHE A 270 -15.01 -120.83 7.73
C PHE A 270 -14.13 -119.58 7.66
N LEU A 271 -12.88 -119.65 8.11
CA LEU A 271 -11.93 -118.54 8.03
C LEU A 271 -11.64 -118.13 6.58
N LYS A 272 -11.57 -119.09 5.64
CA LYS A 272 -11.40 -118.79 4.22
C LYS A 272 -12.60 -118.01 3.65
N THR A 273 -13.82 -118.44 3.99
CA THR A 273 -15.04 -117.75 3.60
C THR A 273 -15.10 -116.34 4.21
N LEU A 274 -14.64 -116.18 5.45
CA LEU A 274 -14.54 -114.89 6.12
C LEU A 274 -13.52 -113.97 5.44
N LEU A 275 -12.35 -114.50 5.05
CA LEU A 275 -11.32 -113.76 4.32
C LEU A 275 -11.85 -113.28 2.95
N GLU A 276 -12.54 -114.14 2.20
CA GLU A 276 -13.14 -113.79 0.91
C GLU A 276 -14.19 -112.66 1.02
N ARG A 277 -14.89 -112.56 2.16
CA ARG A 277 -15.85 -111.49 2.44
C ARG A 277 -15.23 -110.21 3.00
N SER A 278 -13.99 -110.28 3.47
CA SER A 278 -13.30 -109.20 4.18
C SER A 278 -11.97 -108.85 3.51
N PRO A 279 -11.98 -108.14 2.37
CA PRO A 279 -10.80 -107.88 1.54
C PRO A 279 -9.70 -107.05 2.23
N LYS A 280 -9.97 -106.48 3.41
CA LYS A 280 -9.03 -105.76 4.27
C LYS A 280 -7.95 -106.65 4.88
N TYR A 281 -8.22 -107.95 5.01
CA TYR A 281 -7.25 -108.90 5.51
C TYR A 281 -6.48 -109.56 4.36
N GLU A 282 -5.19 -109.80 4.59
CA GLU A 282 -4.38 -110.70 3.77
C GLU A 282 -4.54 -112.15 4.22
N SER A 283 -4.72 -112.35 5.52
CA SER A 283 -4.87 -113.68 6.12
C SER A 283 -5.50 -113.57 7.50
N ILE A 284 -6.21 -114.61 7.90
CA ILE A 284 -6.80 -114.78 9.23
C ILE A 284 -6.41 -116.16 9.74
N SER A 285 -5.98 -116.23 11.00
CA SER A 285 -5.53 -117.48 11.62
C SER A 285 -5.91 -117.57 13.09
N LEU A 286 -6.16 -118.79 13.54
CA LEU A 286 -6.35 -119.16 14.93
C LEU A 286 -5.04 -119.76 15.44
N ILE A 287 -4.50 -119.16 16.48
CA ILE A 287 -3.30 -119.66 17.15
C ILE A 287 -3.64 -120.11 18.55
N LYS A 288 -2.89 -121.09 19.04
CA LYS A 288 -2.93 -121.53 20.43
C LYS A 288 -1.54 -121.44 21.03
N SER A 289 -1.47 -120.96 22.27
CA SER A 289 -0.24 -121.01 23.06
C SER A 289 -0.05 -122.42 23.63
N GLU A 290 0.97 -123.15 23.20
CA GLU A 290 1.37 -124.47 23.73
C GLU A 290 2.87 -124.44 24.10
N ASN A 291 3.21 -124.73 25.37
CA ASN A 291 4.59 -124.81 25.87
C ASN A 291 5.49 -123.59 25.51
N GLN A 292 5.01 -122.37 25.79
CA GLN A 292 5.71 -121.11 25.46
C GLN A 292 5.99 -120.90 23.96
N SER A 293 5.33 -121.67 23.09
CA SER A 293 5.37 -121.53 21.64
C SER A 293 3.97 -121.34 21.06
N TRP A 294 3.88 -120.67 19.92
CA TRP A 294 2.62 -120.37 19.26
C TRP A 294 2.39 -121.36 18.11
N LYS A 295 1.23 -122.03 18.11
CA LYS A 295 0.86 -123.02 17.09
C LYS A 295 -0.40 -122.60 16.36
N VAL A 296 -0.40 -122.65 15.03
CA VAL A 296 -1.62 -122.42 14.23
C VAL A 296 -2.54 -123.62 14.31
N LEU A 297 -3.76 -123.39 14.78
CA LEU A 297 -4.84 -124.37 14.78
C LEU A 297 -5.53 -124.44 13.41
N ALA A 298 -5.87 -123.28 12.83
CA ALA A 298 -6.48 -123.15 11.51
C ALA A 298 -6.13 -121.77 10.94
N GLY A 299 -5.89 -121.65 9.64
CA GLY A 299 -5.53 -120.36 9.07
C GLY A 299 -5.57 -120.36 7.55
N THR A 300 -5.55 -119.14 7.01
CA THR A 300 -5.74 -118.86 5.59
C THR A 300 -4.48 -118.26 4.98
N GLU A 301 -4.27 -118.46 3.68
CA GLU A 301 -3.15 -117.92 2.89
C GLU A 301 -1.80 -117.96 3.63
N THR A 302 -1.18 -116.81 3.93
CA THR A 302 0.15 -116.69 4.56
C THR A 302 0.17 -117.09 6.03
N LEU A 303 -1.00 -117.24 6.68
CA LEU A 303 -1.13 -117.69 8.06
C LEU A 303 -1.66 -119.13 8.18
N SER A 304 -1.58 -119.94 7.11
CA SER A 304 -2.02 -121.34 7.08
C SER A 304 -1.11 -122.29 7.89
N PRO A 305 -1.63 -123.40 8.46
CA PRO A 305 -0.81 -124.41 9.15
C PRO A 305 0.31 -125.04 8.29
N LYS A 306 0.26 -124.89 6.95
CA LYS A 306 1.29 -125.39 6.02
C LYS A 306 2.43 -124.39 5.81
N ALA A 307 2.30 -123.17 6.31
CA ALA A 307 3.26 -122.08 6.15
C ALA A 307 4.16 -121.94 7.41
N ASP A 308 4.73 -123.06 7.87
CA ASP A 308 5.44 -123.22 9.16
C ASP A 308 6.59 -122.21 9.42
N SER A 309 7.10 -121.51 8.39
CA SER A 309 8.14 -120.48 8.56
C SER A 309 7.59 -119.17 9.12
N ILE A 310 6.34 -118.82 8.84
CA ILE A 310 5.83 -117.47 9.02
C ILE A 310 5.54 -117.14 10.50
N LEU A 311 5.18 -118.12 11.34
CA LEU A 311 5.02 -117.89 12.80
C LEU A 311 6.33 -117.71 13.57
N LYS A 312 7.43 -118.30 13.10
CA LYS A 312 8.74 -118.07 13.70
C LYS A 312 9.23 -116.65 13.44
N ASP A 313 8.83 -116.08 12.31
CA ASP A 313 9.17 -114.71 11.92
C ASP A 313 8.36 -113.65 12.69
N PHE A 314 7.19 -114.01 13.25
CA PHE A 314 6.33 -113.07 13.97
C PHE A 314 6.79 -112.67 15.38
N GLN A 315 7.79 -113.35 15.95
CA GLN A 315 8.39 -113.04 17.25
C GLN A 315 7.38 -112.63 18.33
N LEU A 316 6.25 -113.35 18.41
CA LEU A 316 5.21 -113.07 19.39
C LEU A 316 5.77 -113.24 20.81
N PRO A 317 5.55 -112.28 21.72
CA PRO A 317 6.03 -112.38 23.10
C PRO A 317 5.26 -113.49 23.85
N SER A 318 5.61 -113.72 25.11
CA SER A 318 4.93 -114.74 25.92
C SER A 318 3.43 -114.43 26.03
N LYS A 319 2.63 -115.49 26.24
CA LYS A 319 1.17 -115.39 26.37
C LYS A 319 0.76 -114.33 27.40
N GLU A 320 1.48 -114.23 28.51
CA GLU A 320 1.22 -113.27 29.58
C GLU A 320 1.34 -111.83 29.09
N VAL A 321 2.36 -111.53 28.30
CA VAL A 321 2.59 -110.18 27.73
C VAL A 321 1.51 -109.84 26.70
N VAL A 322 1.11 -110.82 25.87
CA VAL A 322 0.01 -110.63 24.91
C VAL A 322 -1.31 -110.37 25.64
N LEU A 323 -1.65 -111.16 26.66
CA LEU A 323 -2.87 -110.98 27.45
C LEU A 323 -2.87 -109.69 28.27
N GLU A 324 -1.75 -109.30 28.87
CA GLU A 324 -1.63 -108.03 29.61
C GLU A 324 -1.77 -106.83 28.66
N THR A 325 -1.24 -106.93 27.44
CA THR A 325 -1.37 -105.86 26.46
C THR A 325 -2.79 -105.78 25.92
N ILE A 326 -3.44 -106.92 25.64
CA ILE A 326 -4.85 -106.98 25.24
C ILE A 326 -5.75 -106.48 26.38
N SER A 327 -5.47 -106.76 27.65
CA SER A 327 -6.31 -106.26 28.75
C SER A 327 -6.20 -104.74 28.94
N LYS A 328 -5.00 -104.17 28.71
CA LYS A 328 -4.77 -102.71 28.82
C LYS A 328 -5.22 -101.93 27.57
N HIS A 329 -4.91 -102.42 26.37
CA HIS A 329 -5.08 -101.70 25.09
C HIS A 329 -6.14 -102.34 24.19
N LYS A 330 -6.87 -103.34 24.71
CA LYS A 330 -7.93 -104.11 24.05
C LYS A 330 -7.50 -104.98 22.88
N THR A 331 -6.31 -104.74 22.30
CA THR A 331 -5.77 -105.41 21.13
C THR A 331 -4.24 -105.44 21.21
N PHE A 332 -3.58 -106.51 20.73
CA PHE A 332 -2.11 -106.57 20.63
C PHE A 332 -1.65 -106.45 19.18
N PHE A 333 -0.82 -105.43 18.90
CA PHE A 333 -0.18 -105.25 17.60
C PHE A 333 1.21 -105.87 17.59
N ILE A 334 1.56 -106.57 16.51
CA ILE A 334 2.94 -106.96 16.21
C ILE A 334 3.59 -105.83 15.40
N LYS A 335 4.91 -105.70 15.49
CA LYS A 335 5.68 -104.80 14.64
C LYS A 335 5.31 -105.02 13.15
N PRO A 336 5.18 -103.96 12.32
CA PRO A 336 4.93 -104.12 10.90
C PRO A 336 6.04 -104.95 10.24
N ILE A 337 5.64 -105.84 9.36
CA ILE A 337 6.54 -106.73 8.60
C ILE A 337 6.24 -106.60 7.11
N SER A 338 7.17 -107.04 6.27
CA SER A 338 6.92 -107.12 4.83
C SER A 338 5.91 -108.22 4.54
N SER A 339 4.86 -107.91 3.80
CA SER A 339 3.96 -108.93 3.25
C SER A 339 4.77 -109.90 2.38
N PRO A 340 4.60 -111.22 2.58
CA PRO A 340 5.14 -112.23 1.68
C PRO A 340 4.46 -112.23 0.30
N ILE A 341 3.27 -111.62 0.17
CA ILE A 341 2.49 -111.57 -1.07
C ILE A 341 2.72 -110.27 -1.82
N SER A 342 2.50 -109.12 -1.18
CA SER A 342 2.55 -107.81 -1.83
C SER A 342 3.90 -107.09 -1.70
N GLY A 343 4.76 -107.52 -0.79
CA GLY A 343 6.01 -106.82 -0.45
C GLY A 343 5.81 -105.49 0.29
N THR A 344 4.56 -105.09 0.56
CA THR A 344 4.24 -103.88 1.34
C THR A 344 4.11 -104.21 2.83
N PRO A 345 4.28 -103.23 3.73
CA PRO A 345 4.06 -103.46 5.15
C PRO A 345 2.64 -103.95 5.46
N ILE A 346 2.55 -105.02 6.25
CA ILE A 346 1.31 -105.53 6.83
C ILE A 346 1.41 -105.42 8.35
N LEU A 347 0.26 -105.24 8.99
CA LEU A 347 0.16 -105.16 10.45
C LEU A 347 -0.59 -106.37 10.97
N LEU A 348 0.01 -107.09 11.90
CA LEU A 348 -0.63 -108.24 12.52
C LEU A 348 -1.31 -107.81 13.80
N ILE A 349 -2.58 -108.17 13.91
CA ILE A 349 -3.45 -107.81 15.02
C ILE A 349 -3.87 -109.09 15.71
N VAL A 350 -3.53 -109.23 16.99
CA VAL A 350 -3.85 -110.38 17.83
C VAL A 350 -4.95 -110.02 18.82
N GLU A 351 -6.02 -110.81 18.79
CA GLU A 351 -7.22 -110.65 19.60
C GLU A 351 -7.55 -111.96 20.34
N THR A 352 -8.18 -111.86 21.51
CA THR A 352 -8.68 -113.04 22.25
C THR A 352 -9.99 -113.53 21.64
N ILE A 353 -10.35 -114.80 21.85
CA ILE A 353 -11.67 -115.34 21.45
C ILE A 353 -12.54 -115.74 22.64
N PHE A 354 -11.93 -116.13 23.75
CA PHE A 354 -12.63 -116.40 25.00
C PHE A 354 -11.92 -115.71 26.16
N GLU A 355 -12.70 -115.19 27.11
CA GLU A 355 -12.16 -114.75 28.41
C GLU A 355 -11.53 -115.98 29.10
N ASN A 356 -10.20 -115.97 29.25
CA ASN A 356 -9.37 -117.06 29.81
C ASN A 356 -9.07 -118.29 28.93
N SER A 357 -8.97 -118.15 27.59
CA SER A 357 -8.50 -119.24 26.70
C SER A 357 -7.05 -119.07 26.23
N ASP A 358 -6.43 -120.20 25.84
CA ASP A 358 -5.14 -120.28 25.16
C ASP A 358 -5.23 -119.99 23.65
N ILE A 359 -6.44 -119.77 23.14
CA ILE A 359 -6.73 -119.60 21.70
C ILE A 359 -6.95 -118.12 21.39
N PHE A 360 -6.23 -117.63 20.38
CA PHE A 360 -6.25 -116.27 19.87
C PHE A 360 -6.53 -116.28 18.39
N ILE A 361 -7.08 -115.17 17.89
CA ILE A 361 -7.21 -114.92 16.46
C ILE A 361 -6.18 -113.88 16.06
N VAL A 362 -5.53 -114.12 14.93
CA VAL A 362 -4.55 -113.23 14.32
C VAL A 362 -5.07 -112.81 12.96
N TYR A 363 -5.16 -111.49 12.77
CA TYR A 363 -5.47 -110.89 11.49
C TYR A 363 -4.20 -110.29 10.90
N SER A 364 -3.86 -110.68 9.67
CA SER A 364 -2.91 -109.95 8.85
C SER A 364 -3.66 -108.85 8.10
N LEU A 365 -3.49 -107.62 8.54
CA LEU A 365 -4.15 -106.45 7.98
C LEU A 365 -3.29 -105.84 6.88
N LYS A 366 -3.88 -105.60 5.70
CA LYS A 366 -3.26 -104.88 4.59
C LYS A 366 -3.20 -103.37 4.86
N ILE A 367 -2.58 -102.98 5.98
CA ILE A 367 -2.66 -101.62 6.49
C ILE A 367 -2.08 -100.61 5.51
N THR A 368 -1.02 -100.95 4.78
CA THR A 368 -0.46 -100.10 3.74
C THR A 368 -1.49 -99.89 2.63
N ASP A 369 -2.07 -100.94 2.06
CA ASP A 369 -3.08 -100.80 0.97
C ASP A 369 -4.32 -100.00 1.42
N LEU A 370 -4.80 -100.26 2.64
CA LEU A 370 -5.97 -99.59 3.22
C LEU A 370 -5.72 -98.10 3.42
N THR A 371 -4.54 -97.74 3.94
CA THR A 371 -4.16 -96.36 4.18
C THR A 371 -3.59 -95.67 2.95
N GLN A 372 -3.13 -96.41 1.93
CA GLN A 372 -2.50 -95.86 0.74
C GLN A 372 -3.46 -94.99 -0.08
N LYS A 373 -4.72 -95.39 -0.17
CA LYS A 373 -5.75 -94.57 -0.84
C LYS A 373 -5.91 -93.22 -0.16
N ILE A 374 -5.85 -93.20 1.18
CA ILE A 374 -5.94 -91.98 1.96
C ILE A 374 -4.64 -91.17 1.82
N ILE A 375 -3.48 -91.76 2.13
CA ILE A 375 -2.16 -91.12 2.03
C ILE A 375 -1.89 -90.56 0.62
N GLY A 376 -2.27 -91.28 -0.43
CA GLY A 376 -2.11 -90.82 -1.83
C GLY A 376 -3.15 -89.79 -2.29
N SER A 377 -4.33 -89.74 -1.66
CA SER A 377 -5.36 -88.73 -1.93
C SER A 377 -5.15 -87.43 -1.14
N ILE A 378 -4.48 -87.54 0.01
CA ILE A 378 -4.11 -86.43 0.87
C ILE A 378 -3.05 -85.60 0.16
N LYS A 379 -3.42 -84.37 -0.22
CA LYS A 379 -2.50 -83.36 -0.73
C LYS A 379 -2.44 -82.20 0.23
N ILE A 380 -1.31 -82.06 0.91
CA ILE A 380 -1.01 -80.89 1.73
C ILE A 380 -0.14 -80.00 0.85
N GLY A 381 -0.78 -79.03 0.19
CA GLY A 381 -0.10 -78.28 -0.86
C GLY A 381 0.35 -79.18 -2.02
N LYS A 382 1.48 -78.85 -2.62
CA LYS A 382 2.12 -79.53 -3.76
C LYS A 382 3.26 -80.44 -3.30
N SER A 383 4.00 -80.04 -2.28
CA SER A 383 5.21 -80.69 -1.77
C SER A 383 4.99 -81.49 -0.49
N GLY A 384 3.78 -81.44 0.08
CA GLY A 384 3.51 -82.04 1.36
C GLY A 384 3.30 -83.56 1.29
N HIS A 385 3.81 -84.26 2.29
CA HIS A 385 3.75 -85.72 2.40
C HIS A 385 3.27 -86.12 3.78
N ILE A 386 2.54 -87.23 3.84
CA ILE A 386 2.04 -87.81 5.08
C ILE A 386 2.59 -89.24 5.24
N GLY A 387 2.89 -89.61 6.47
CA GLY A 387 3.36 -90.93 6.84
C GLY A 387 2.63 -91.49 8.06
N LEU A 388 2.60 -92.82 8.13
CA LEU A 388 2.09 -93.62 9.21
C LEU A 388 3.23 -94.47 9.77
N VAL A 389 3.37 -94.47 11.07
CA VAL A 389 4.47 -95.08 11.80
C VAL A 389 3.90 -95.85 12.98
N ASP A 390 4.47 -97.01 13.28
CA ASP A 390 4.08 -97.79 14.45
C ASP A 390 4.56 -97.15 15.77
N ARG A 391 4.20 -97.75 16.90
CA ARG A 391 4.61 -97.33 18.24
C ARG A 391 6.13 -97.38 18.50
N GLU A 392 6.89 -98.12 17.69
CA GLU A 392 8.36 -98.22 17.78
C GLU A 392 9.07 -97.31 16.76
N GLU A 393 8.35 -96.34 16.20
CA GLU A 393 8.82 -95.42 15.18
C GLU A 393 9.24 -96.11 13.86
N THR A 394 8.66 -97.26 13.53
CA THR A 394 8.86 -97.99 12.27
C THR A 394 7.83 -97.53 11.23
N VAL A 395 8.28 -97.05 10.08
CA VAL A 395 7.38 -96.53 9.03
C VAL A 395 6.54 -97.67 8.43
N ILE A 396 5.23 -97.57 8.59
CA ILE A 396 4.23 -98.49 8.04
C ILE A 396 3.85 -98.05 6.63
N ASN A 397 3.58 -96.76 6.44
CA ASN A 397 3.20 -96.23 5.14
C ASN A 397 3.65 -94.77 4.96
N HIS A 398 3.97 -94.40 3.73
CA HIS A 398 4.44 -93.10 3.30
C HIS A 398 4.41 -93.05 1.76
N ILE A 399 4.32 -91.86 1.16
CA ILE A 399 4.31 -91.72 -0.32
C ILE A 399 5.60 -92.23 -0.97
N ASN A 400 6.72 -92.11 -0.26
CA ASN A 400 8.02 -92.67 -0.63
C ASN A 400 8.17 -94.08 -0.05
N SER A 401 7.97 -95.10 -0.89
CA SER A 401 8.06 -96.52 -0.50
C SER A 401 9.44 -96.97 -0.03
N SER A 402 10.51 -96.22 -0.35
CA SER A 402 11.86 -96.52 0.15
C SER A 402 12.01 -96.32 1.67
N LEU A 403 11.01 -95.72 2.31
CA LEU A 403 10.95 -95.54 3.76
C LEU A 403 10.25 -96.69 4.48
N TYR A 404 9.54 -97.59 3.77
CA TYR A 404 8.81 -98.70 4.39
C TYR A 404 9.73 -99.54 5.27
N LEU A 405 9.25 -99.86 6.49
CA LEU A 405 9.94 -100.67 7.51
C LEU A 405 11.24 -100.08 8.09
N LYS A 406 11.67 -98.88 7.67
CA LYS A 406 12.80 -98.17 8.30
C LYS A 406 12.34 -97.56 9.62
N LYS A 407 13.22 -97.49 10.62
CA LYS A 407 12.96 -96.70 11.83
C LYS A 407 13.19 -95.23 11.53
N LEU A 408 12.39 -94.34 12.11
CA LEU A 408 12.55 -92.89 11.95
C LEU A 408 13.98 -92.45 12.30
N LYS A 409 14.58 -93.03 13.35
CA LYS A 409 15.96 -92.77 13.77
C LYS A 409 17.04 -93.00 12.71
N ASP A 410 16.76 -93.86 11.72
CA ASP A 410 17.70 -94.21 10.67
C ASP A 410 17.57 -93.25 9.45
N ILE A 411 16.64 -92.30 9.51
CA ILE A 411 16.40 -91.31 8.44
C ILE A 411 17.21 -90.04 8.74
N PRO A 412 17.94 -89.45 7.75
CA PRO A 412 18.85 -88.33 7.98
C PRO A 412 18.27 -87.10 8.69
N PHE A 413 16.97 -86.84 8.53
CA PHE A 413 16.33 -85.69 9.20
C PHE A 413 16.07 -85.90 10.69
N TYR A 414 16.16 -87.13 11.21
CA TYR A 414 15.75 -87.46 12.58
C TYR A 414 16.54 -86.70 13.64
N GLU A 415 17.84 -86.52 13.49
CA GLU A 415 18.68 -85.82 14.47
C GLU A 415 18.20 -84.38 14.75
N GLN A 416 17.63 -83.72 13.74
CA GLN A 416 17.08 -82.37 13.86
C GLN A 416 15.70 -82.33 14.52
N VAL A 417 14.99 -83.47 14.57
CA VAL A 417 13.61 -83.55 15.06
C VAL A 417 13.44 -84.51 16.24
N LYS A 418 14.48 -85.21 16.71
CA LYS A 418 14.42 -86.28 17.72
C LYS A 418 13.72 -85.94 19.05
N ASN A 419 13.68 -84.66 19.41
CA ASN A 419 12.99 -84.15 20.61
C ASN A 419 11.66 -83.48 20.24
N TYR A 420 10.91 -84.09 19.32
CA TYR A 420 9.69 -83.49 18.82
C TYR A 420 8.59 -83.48 19.90
N ASN A 421 7.83 -82.38 19.92
CA ASN A 421 6.57 -82.32 20.65
C ASN A 421 5.44 -82.62 19.66
N TYR A 422 4.50 -83.48 20.07
CA TYR A 422 3.33 -83.78 19.24
C TYR A 422 2.53 -82.52 18.95
N ASP A 423 1.97 -82.44 17.74
CA ASP A 423 1.12 -81.36 17.22
C ASP A 423 1.82 -79.99 17.10
N ILE A 424 3.14 -79.93 17.33
CA ILE A 424 3.95 -78.71 17.21
C ILE A 424 4.83 -78.80 15.95
N PRO A 425 4.82 -77.78 15.08
CA PRO A 425 5.66 -77.74 13.87
C PRO A 425 7.13 -77.56 14.21
N ILE A 426 7.98 -78.35 13.56
CA ILE A 426 9.44 -78.29 13.69
C ILE A 426 10.04 -77.98 12.33
N ARG A 427 10.89 -76.95 12.27
CA ARG A 427 11.67 -76.60 11.06
C ARG A 427 12.96 -77.43 11.04
N PHE A 428 13.24 -78.06 9.91
CA PHE A 428 14.46 -78.85 9.71
C PHE A 428 14.95 -78.73 8.27
N LEU A 429 16.24 -79.01 8.05
CA LEU A 429 16.87 -79.01 6.74
C LEU A 429 16.93 -80.43 6.19
N SER A 430 16.38 -80.65 4.99
CA SER A 430 16.44 -81.93 4.27
C SER A 430 16.68 -81.70 2.79
N GLU A 431 17.66 -82.39 2.23
CA GLU A 431 18.02 -82.29 0.79
C GLU A 431 18.31 -80.84 0.33
N GLY A 432 18.91 -80.03 1.20
CA GLY A 432 19.24 -78.62 0.91
C GLY A 432 18.06 -77.65 1.02
N LYS A 433 16.86 -78.12 1.38
CA LYS A 433 15.67 -77.28 1.56
C LYS A 433 15.13 -77.36 2.98
N TYR A 434 14.65 -76.23 3.49
CA TYR A 434 13.95 -76.21 4.77
C TYR A 434 12.53 -76.75 4.61
N ARG A 435 12.17 -77.66 5.51
CA ARG A 435 10.86 -78.29 5.62
C ARG A 435 10.31 -78.08 7.02
N TYR A 436 8.98 -78.12 7.13
CA TYR A 436 8.30 -78.26 8.41
C TYR A 436 7.74 -79.68 8.54
N ILE A 437 7.86 -80.28 9.72
CA ILE A 437 7.24 -81.57 10.06
C ILE A 437 6.38 -81.43 11.32
N ILE A 438 5.25 -82.13 11.36
CA ILE A 438 4.41 -82.28 12.56
C ILE A 438 4.10 -83.75 12.79
N PHE A 439 4.37 -84.22 14.00
CA PHE A 439 4.03 -85.56 14.48
C PHE A 439 2.75 -85.53 15.31
N HIS A 440 1.90 -86.52 15.15
CA HIS A 440 0.66 -86.67 15.91
C HIS A 440 0.54 -88.12 16.42
N LYS A 441 0.31 -88.27 17.72
CA LYS A 441 0.19 -89.58 18.36
C LYS A 441 -1.27 -89.95 18.55
N ASN A 442 -1.65 -91.13 18.07
CA ASN A 442 -2.95 -91.71 18.42
C ASN A 442 -2.96 -92.13 19.90
N LYS A 443 -3.91 -91.62 20.68
CA LYS A 443 -3.97 -91.84 22.14
C LYS A 443 -4.39 -93.26 22.55
N LYS A 444 -5.01 -94.02 21.63
CA LYS A 444 -5.63 -95.31 21.94
C LYS A 444 -4.75 -96.50 21.57
N TYR A 445 -4.05 -96.40 20.45
CA TYR A 445 -3.24 -97.47 19.87
C TYR A 445 -1.75 -97.10 19.72
N ASP A 446 -1.33 -95.93 20.21
CA ASP A 446 0.06 -95.46 20.30
C ASP A 446 0.85 -95.35 18.99
N PHE A 447 0.22 -95.53 17.83
CA PHE A 447 0.85 -95.27 16.54
C PHE A 447 0.97 -93.76 16.26
N ILE A 448 1.87 -93.39 15.35
CA ILE A 448 2.19 -91.99 15.04
C ILE A 448 1.89 -91.73 13.57
N THR A 449 1.24 -90.61 13.31
CA THR A 449 1.15 -90.03 11.96
C THR A 449 2.06 -88.81 11.91
N PHE A 450 2.67 -88.56 10.75
CA PHE A 450 3.43 -87.33 10.56
C PHE A 450 3.17 -86.73 9.19
N THR A 451 3.23 -85.41 9.13
CA THR A 451 3.12 -84.66 7.88
C THR A 451 4.34 -83.77 7.73
N SER A 452 4.80 -83.58 6.49
CA SER A 452 5.87 -82.64 6.18
C SER A 452 5.53 -81.79 4.97
N ILE A 453 6.05 -80.56 4.87
CA ILE A 453 5.89 -79.65 3.72
C ILE A 453 7.17 -78.81 3.51
N GLU A 454 7.49 -78.44 2.27
CA GLU A 454 8.59 -77.50 1.97
C GLU A 454 8.22 -76.06 2.33
N ASN A 455 9.13 -75.32 2.96
CA ASN A 455 8.88 -73.93 3.28
C ASN A 455 8.84 -73.03 2.02
N GLU A 456 9.55 -73.40 0.95
CA GLU A 456 9.53 -72.70 -0.34
C GLU A 456 8.12 -72.61 -0.93
N GLU A 457 7.26 -73.60 -0.68
CA GLU A 457 5.88 -73.57 -1.15
C GLU A 457 5.06 -72.50 -0.39
N ILE A 458 5.22 -72.44 0.93
CA ILE A 458 4.57 -71.44 1.80
C ILE A 458 5.03 -70.03 1.40
N ALA A 459 6.34 -69.86 1.17
CA ALA A 459 6.92 -68.60 0.72
C ALA A 459 6.44 -68.21 -0.69
N GLY A 460 6.37 -69.17 -1.62
CA GLY A 460 5.93 -68.93 -3.00
C GLY A 460 4.49 -68.42 -3.09
N GLU A 461 3.56 -69.05 -2.37
CA GLU A 461 2.16 -68.60 -2.33
C GLU A 461 2.03 -67.21 -1.66
N ALA A 462 2.86 -66.91 -0.65
CA ALA A 462 2.91 -65.58 -0.04
C ALA A 462 3.49 -64.50 -0.98
N ILE A 463 4.48 -64.85 -1.83
CA ILE A 463 5.09 -63.93 -2.81
C ILE A 463 4.13 -63.59 -3.96
N ILE A 464 3.29 -64.52 -4.40
CA ILE A 464 2.26 -64.23 -5.41
C ILE A 464 1.30 -63.16 -4.90
N CYS A 465 0.84 -63.28 -3.65
CA CYS A 465 0.01 -62.26 -3.00
C CYS A 465 0.70 -60.89 -2.95
N VAL A 466 2.01 -60.86 -2.74
CA VAL A 466 2.80 -59.63 -2.78
C VAL A 466 2.77 -59.00 -4.17
N TYR A 467 3.07 -59.74 -5.24
CA TYR A 467 3.11 -59.16 -6.59
C TYR A 467 1.79 -58.51 -6.98
N VAL A 468 0.66 -59.14 -6.62
CA VAL A 468 -0.67 -58.57 -6.82
C VAL A 468 -0.85 -57.29 -6.00
N MET A 469 -0.45 -57.28 -4.73
CA MET A 469 -0.56 -56.12 -3.85
C MET A 469 0.36 -54.96 -4.25
N THR A 470 1.57 -55.25 -4.74
CA THR A 470 2.48 -54.24 -5.29
C THR A 470 1.91 -53.62 -6.56
N GLY A 471 1.26 -54.42 -7.43
CA GLY A 471 0.55 -53.92 -8.60
C GLY A 471 -0.60 -52.96 -8.24
N ILE A 472 -1.47 -53.37 -7.31
CA ILE A 472 -2.57 -52.52 -6.81
C ILE A 472 -2.02 -51.24 -6.19
N SER A 473 -0.95 -51.35 -5.38
CA SER A 473 -0.30 -50.20 -4.75
C SER A 473 0.27 -49.24 -5.80
N PHE A 474 0.92 -49.75 -6.85
CA PHE A 474 1.47 -48.91 -7.92
C PHE A 474 0.39 -48.10 -8.65
N PHE A 475 -0.75 -48.72 -9.00
CA PHE A 475 -1.87 -48.02 -9.63
C PHE A 475 -2.52 -47.01 -8.67
N GLY A 476 -2.72 -47.38 -7.40
CA GLY A 476 -3.26 -46.49 -6.38
C GLY A 476 -2.37 -45.27 -6.14
N LEU A 477 -1.05 -45.47 -6.04
CA LEU A 477 -0.07 -44.40 -5.90
C LEU A 477 -0.03 -43.46 -7.10
N SER A 478 -0.05 -44.02 -8.31
CA SER A 478 -0.07 -43.22 -9.54
C SER A 478 -1.33 -42.36 -9.61
N PHE A 479 -2.49 -42.91 -9.24
CA PHE A 479 -3.74 -42.17 -9.16
C PHE A 479 -3.70 -41.05 -8.12
N ILE A 480 -3.23 -41.35 -6.90
CA ILE A 480 -3.07 -40.37 -5.82
C ILE A 480 -2.09 -39.25 -6.24
N GLY A 481 -0.96 -39.61 -6.85
CA GLY A 481 0.04 -38.66 -7.33
C GLY A 481 -0.53 -37.71 -8.40
N ILE A 482 -1.29 -38.24 -9.37
CA ILE A 482 -1.99 -37.43 -10.38
C ILE A 482 -3.01 -36.51 -9.72
N LEU A 483 -3.80 -37.01 -8.75
CA LEU A 483 -4.81 -36.23 -8.05
C LEU A 483 -4.19 -35.06 -7.27
N ILE A 484 -3.11 -35.33 -6.52
CA ILE A 484 -2.35 -34.31 -5.78
C ILE A 484 -1.79 -33.27 -6.74
N TYR A 485 -1.19 -33.71 -7.85
CA TYR A 485 -0.67 -32.80 -8.88
C TYR A 485 -1.77 -31.87 -9.42
N LEU A 486 -2.95 -32.40 -9.73
CA LEU A 486 -4.08 -31.62 -10.23
C LEU A 486 -4.60 -30.61 -9.20
N ILE A 487 -4.74 -31.02 -7.93
CA ILE A 487 -5.18 -30.15 -6.83
C ILE A 487 -4.18 -29.02 -6.60
N LEU A 488 -2.88 -29.35 -6.46
CA LEU A 488 -1.82 -28.37 -6.27
C LEU A 488 -1.71 -27.42 -7.46
N ARG A 489 -1.82 -27.93 -8.69
CA ARG A 489 -1.82 -27.11 -9.90
C ARG A 489 -2.99 -26.12 -9.89
N LYS A 490 -4.19 -26.54 -9.50
CA LYS A 490 -5.38 -25.67 -9.43
C LYS A 490 -5.24 -24.60 -8.34
N ARG A 491 -4.76 -24.98 -7.15
CA ARG A 491 -4.61 -24.08 -5.99
C ARG A 491 -3.47 -23.09 -6.11
N ILE A 492 -2.35 -23.47 -6.75
CA ILE A 492 -1.18 -22.60 -6.90
C ILE A 492 -1.25 -21.74 -8.17
N ARG A 493 -2.09 -22.06 -9.16
CA ARG A 493 -2.23 -21.27 -10.40
C ARG A 493 -2.51 -19.77 -10.17
N PRO A 494 -3.40 -19.36 -9.24
CA PRO A 494 -3.65 -17.94 -8.98
C PRO A 494 -2.40 -17.16 -8.55
N LEU A 495 -1.39 -17.78 -7.93
CA LEU A 495 -0.13 -17.11 -7.60
C LEU A 495 0.66 -16.67 -8.86
N GLU A 496 0.56 -17.42 -9.96
CA GLU A 496 1.19 -17.02 -11.22
C GLU A 496 0.46 -15.81 -11.84
N GLU A 497 -0.84 -15.71 -11.64
CA GLU A 497 -1.64 -14.55 -12.06
C GLU A 497 -1.35 -13.33 -11.18
N SER A 498 -1.23 -13.52 -9.85
CA SER A 498 -0.74 -12.49 -8.92
C SER A 498 0.63 -11.96 -9.34
N ARG A 499 1.57 -12.85 -9.71
CA ARG A 499 2.88 -12.44 -10.23
C ARG A 499 2.76 -11.57 -11.47
N LYS A 500 1.95 -11.98 -12.45
CA LYS A 500 1.79 -11.23 -13.71
C LYS A 500 1.15 -9.85 -13.51
N VAL A 501 0.18 -9.73 -12.61
CA VAL A 501 -0.42 -8.43 -12.29
C VAL A 501 0.57 -7.53 -11.55
N LEU A 502 1.33 -8.08 -10.59
CA LEU A 502 2.38 -7.31 -9.93
C LEU A 502 3.49 -6.87 -10.91
N GLU A 503 3.85 -7.73 -11.87
CA GLU A 503 4.81 -7.41 -12.94
C GLU A 503 4.26 -6.29 -13.85
N SER A 504 2.97 -6.33 -14.22
CA SER A 504 2.37 -5.21 -14.95
C SER A 504 2.32 -3.92 -14.13
N MET A 505 2.09 -4.00 -12.82
CA MET A 505 2.15 -2.83 -11.93
C MET A 505 3.56 -2.22 -11.87
N THR A 506 4.62 -3.03 -11.94
CA THR A 506 6.01 -2.51 -12.02
C THR A 506 6.32 -1.82 -13.35
N GLU A 507 5.59 -2.16 -14.41
CA GLU A 507 5.65 -1.51 -15.71
C GLU A 507 4.70 -0.28 -15.80
N GLY A 508 4.05 0.10 -14.70
CA GLY A 508 3.12 1.22 -14.63
C GLY A 508 1.68 0.88 -15.02
N ASP A 509 1.37 -0.35 -15.42
CA ASP A 509 0.00 -0.76 -15.77
C ASP A 509 -0.82 -1.18 -14.55
N LEU A 510 -1.62 -0.23 -14.05
CA LEU A 510 -2.53 -0.44 -12.92
C LEU A 510 -3.93 -0.89 -13.39
N THR A 511 -4.22 -0.92 -14.69
CA THR A 511 -5.57 -1.26 -15.23
C THR A 511 -5.99 -2.70 -14.88
N LYS A 512 -5.01 -3.59 -14.74
CA LYS A 512 -5.21 -5.02 -14.47
C LYS A 512 -5.51 -5.28 -12.99
N GLY A 513 -6.55 -6.09 -12.75
CA GLY A 513 -6.92 -6.56 -11.43
C GLY A 513 -6.79 -8.08 -11.33
N LEU A 514 -6.65 -8.59 -10.10
CA LEU A 514 -6.68 -10.02 -9.84
C LEU A 514 -8.11 -10.53 -9.71
N GLN A 515 -8.42 -11.61 -10.41
CA GLN A 515 -9.66 -12.32 -10.18
C GLN A 515 -9.54 -13.17 -8.91
N VAL A 516 -10.52 -13.07 -8.01
CA VAL A 516 -10.53 -13.78 -6.73
C VAL A 516 -11.20 -15.13 -6.94
N PHE A 517 -10.39 -16.20 -7.09
CA PHE A 517 -10.88 -17.55 -7.38
C PHE A 517 -11.00 -18.47 -6.16
N SER A 518 -10.63 -17.99 -4.98
CA SER A 518 -10.55 -18.83 -3.77
C SER A 518 -10.91 -18.05 -2.50
N MET A 519 -11.32 -18.77 -1.46
CA MET A 519 -11.58 -18.27 -0.10
C MET A 519 -10.44 -18.64 0.88
N ASP A 520 -9.28 -19.00 0.36
CA ASP A 520 -8.06 -19.26 1.15
C ASP A 520 -7.17 -18.01 1.19
N GLU A 521 -5.99 -18.14 1.79
CA GLU A 521 -5.00 -17.06 1.96
C GLU A 521 -4.56 -16.46 0.62
N ILE A 522 -4.63 -17.23 -0.48
CA ILE A 522 -4.33 -16.75 -1.84
C ILE A 522 -5.45 -15.84 -2.36
N GLY A 523 -6.69 -16.18 -2.03
CA GLY A 523 -7.86 -15.33 -2.28
C GLY A 523 -7.81 -14.01 -1.51
N GLU A 524 -7.51 -14.06 -0.22
CA GLU A 524 -7.36 -12.87 0.64
C GLU A 524 -6.21 -11.96 0.16
N MET A 525 -5.09 -12.56 -0.27
CA MET A 525 -4.00 -11.81 -0.89
C MET A 525 -4.45 -11.11 -2.18
N SER A 526 -5.24 -11.79 -3.01
CA SER A 526 -5.78 -11.20 -4.26
C SER A 526 -6.70 -10.01 -3.98
N VAL A 527 -7.55 -10.10 -2.95
CA VAL A 527 -8.39 -8.98 -2.49
C VAL A 527 -7.53 -7.82 -1.99
N SER A 528 -6.52 -8.11 -1.17
CA SER A 528 -5.62 -7.11 -0.60
C SER A 528 -4.84 -6.36 -1.68
N ILE A 529 -4.31 -7.08 -2.68
CA ILE A 529 -3.62 -6.48 -3.85
C ILE A 529 -4.58 -5.59 -4.65
N ASN A 530 -5.82 -6.03 -4.89
CA ASN A 530 -6.82 -5.21 -5.59
C ASN A 530 -7.18 -3.94 -4.82
N GLN A 531 -7.34 -4.03 -3.48
CA GLN A 531 -7.60 -2.87 -2.64
C GLN A 531 -6.42 -1.90 -2.64
N PHE A 532 -5.19 -2.41 -2.59
CA PHE A 532 -3.98 -1.60 -2.72
C PHE A 532 -3.94 -0.89 -4.07
N ASN A 533 -4.14 -1.61 -5.18
CA ASN A 533 -4.18 -1.03 -6.52
C ASN A 533 -5.26 0.08 -6.63
N LYS A 534 -6.47 -0.16 -6.09
CA LYS A 534 -7.54 0.85 -6.05
C LYS A 534 -7.15 2.10 -5.26
N LYS A 535 -6.46 1.96 -4.12
CA LYS A 535 -5.97 3.09 -3.32
C LYS A 535 -4.88 3.88 -4.07
N VAL A 536 -3.95 3.19 -4.72
CA VAL A 536 -2.90 3.82 -5.54
C VAL A 536 -3.53 4.62 -6.69
N LYS A 537 -4.46 4.03 -7.45
CA LYS A 537 -5.18 4.74 -8.52
C LYS A 537 -5.88 6.00 -8.03
N LYS A 538 -6.53 5.92 -6.86
CA LYS A 538 -7.22 7.08 -6.26
C LYS A 538 -6.25 8.20 -5.88
N ILE A 539 -5.06 7.86 -5.38
CA ILE A 539 -4.02 8.84 -5.06
C ILE A 539 -3.46 9.47 -6.34
N LEU A 540 -3.12 8.66 -7.35
CA LEU A 540 -2.59 9.16 -8.62
C LEU A 540 -3.59 10.07 -9.34
N ASN A 541 -4.88 9.71 -9.40
CA ASN A 541 -5.92 10.60 -9.93
C ASN A 541 -6.01 11.92 -9.16
N LYS A 542 -5.91 11.89 -7.83
CA LYS A 542 -5.87 13.12 -7.03
C LYS A 542 -4.66 13.98 -7.35
N ILE A 543 -3.49 13.38 -7.60
CA ILE A 543 -2.28 14.11 -7.99
C ILE A 543 -2.46 14.75 -9.38
N ILE A 544 -3.06 14.04 -10.35
CA ILE A 544 -3.37 14.61 -11.67
C ILE A 544 -4.27 15.84 -11.52
N THR A 545 -5.41 15.70 -10.84
CA THR A 545 -6.35 16.83 -10.66
C THR A 545 -5.72 17.97 -9.87
N ALA A 546 -4.93 17.68 -8.83
CA ALA A 546 -4.24 18.71 -8.06
C ALA A 546 -3.19 19.46 -8.90
N SER A 547 -2.47 18.73 -9.77
CA SER A 547 -1.49 19.33 -10.68
C SER A 547 -2.16 20.19 -11.74
N GLU A 548 -3.29 19.75 -12.31
CA GLU A 548 -4.07 20.55 -13.27
C GLU A 548 -4.63 21.83 -12.63
N ASN A 549 -5.17 21.74 -11.41
CA ASN A 549 -5.62 22.91 -10.67
C ASN A 549 -4.45 23.85 -10.34
N LEU A 550 -3.29 23.32 -9.93
CA LEU A 550 -2.10 24.13 -9.63
C LEU A 550 -1.56 24.84 -10.87
N ALA A 551 -1.52 24.16 -12.02
CA ALA A 551 -1.15 24.77 -13.30
C ALA A 551 -2.12 25.88 -13.69
N GLY A 552 -3.45 25.64 -13.57
CA GLY A 552 -4.48 26.64 -13.82
C GLY A 552 -4.36 27.86 -12.90
N SER A 553 -4.20 27.65 -11.59
CA SER A 553 -4.00 28.74 -10.63
C SER A 553 -2.70 29.51 -10.86
N SER A 554 -1.65 28.86 -11.36
CA SER A 554 -0.39 29.54 -11.70
C SER A 554 -0.54 30.43 -12.95
N ASP A 555 -1.28 29.98 -13.97
CA ASP A 555 -1.60 30.82 -15.14
C ASP A 555 -2.45 32.04 -14.73
N GLU A 556 -3.45 31.84 -13.86
CA GLU A 556 -4.29 32.91 -13.33
C GLU A 556 -3.47 33.91 -12.49
N MET A 557 -2.57 33.41 -11.64
CA MET A 557 -1.61 34.24 -10.89
C MET A 557 -0.72 35.07 -11.85
N SER A 558 -0.20 34.47 -12.92
CA SER A 558 0.64 35.17 -13.90
C SER A 558 -0.13 36.33 -14.55
N ARG A 559 -1.40 36.11 -14.92
CA ARG A 559 -2.26 37.17 -15.46
C ARG A 559 -2.54 38.27 -14.44
N ALA A 560 -2.81 37.92 -13.18
CA ALA A 560 -3.02 38.88 -12.11
C ALA A 560 -1.76 39.74 -11.86
N LEU A 561 -0.57 39.15 -11.91
CA LEU A 561 0.71 39.85 -11.72
C LEU A 561 1.02 40.80 -12.88
N ASN A 562 0.71 40.41 -14.13
CA ASN A 562 0.81 41.32 -15.27
C ASN A 562 -0.11 42.53 -15.10
N PHE A 563 -1.32 42.33 -14.58
CA PHE A 563 -2.25 43.42 -14.27
C PHE A 563 -1.74 44.32 -13.14
N ILE A 564 -1.19 43.75 -12.06
CA ILE A 564 -0.56 44.51 -10.97
C ILE A 564 0.61 45.34 -11.49
N SER A 565 1.50 44.74 -12.28
CA SER A 565 2.65 45.42 -12.87
C SER A 565 2.22 46.63 -13.72
N ALA A 566 1.22 46.46 -14.59
CA ALA A 566 0.66 47.55 -15.39
C ALA A 566 0.05 48.66 -14.51
N ASN A 567 -0.68 48.31 -13.45
CA ASN A 567 -1.24 49.29 -12.53
C ASN A 567 -0.17 50.02 -11.72
N THR A 568 0.87 49.34 -11.26
CA THR A 568 2.01 49.97 -10.59
C THR A 568 2.72 50.96 -11.52
N GLN A 569 2.87 50.64 -12.81
CA GLN A 569 3.43 51.56 -13.79
C GLN A 569 2.54 52.81 -13.97
N ASN A 570 1.22 52.63 -14.06
CA ASN A 570 0.28 53.74 -14.13
C ASN A 570 0.32 54.60 -12.86
N GLN A 571 0.40 53.97 -11.69
CA GLN A 571 0.48 54.67 -10.41
C GLN A 571 1.79 55.45 -10.26
N ALA A 572 2.90 54.94 -10.79
CA ALA A 572 4.16 55.66 -10.86
C ALA A 572 4.03 56.91 -11.75
N ALA A 573 3.44 56.77 -12.94
CA ALA A 573 3.18 57.91 -13.83
C ALA A 573 2.27 58.97 -13.20
N SER A 574 1.20 58.55 -12.51
CA SER A 574 0.34 59.49 -11.76
C SER A 574 1.08 60.17 -10.61
N SER A 575 1.99 59.46 -9.94
CA SER A 575 2.83 60.05 -8.89
C SER A 575 3.76 61.13 -9.44
N GLU A 576 4.35 60.92 -10.63
CA GLU A 576 5.17 61.94 -11.31
C GLU A 576 4.34 63.17 -11.69
N GLU A 577 3.12 62.98 -12.20
CA GLU A 577 2.20 64.06 -12.53
C GLU A 577 1.77 64.86 -11.28
N ILE A 578 1.51 64.18 -10.16
CA ILE A 578 1.24 64.81 -8.87
C ILE A 578 2.46 65.62 -8.41
N SER A 579 3.67 65.08 -8.51
CA SER A 579 4.90 65.81 -8.17
C SER A 579 5.06 67.09 -9.01
N SER A 580 4.82 67.02 -10.32
CA SER A 580 4.83 68.21 -11.19
C SER A 580 3.76 69.23 -10.79
N SER A 581 2.56 68.76 -10.44
CA SER A 581 1.46 69.63 -9.99
C SER A 581 1.79 70.32 -8.66
N ILE A 582 2.46 69.60 -7.75
CA ILE A 582 2.95 70.16 -6.49
C ILE A 582 3.96 71.28 -6.76
N GLU A 583 4.92 71.08 -7.66
CA GLU A 583 5.89 72.13 -8.03
C GLU A 583 5.20 73.38 -8.59
N GLU A 584 4.20 73.20 -9.45
CA GLU A 584 3.41 74.31 -10.00
C GLU A 584 2.60 75.04 -8.91
N ILE A 585 1.97 74.30 -7.99
CA ILE A 585 1.25 74.90 -6.85
C ILE A 585 2.21 75.71 -5.98
N VAL A 586 3.38 75.17 -5.63
CA VAL A 586 4.38 75.90 -4.83
C VAL A 586 4.80 77.19 -5.52
N ALA A 587 5.02 77.17 -6.84
CA ALA A 587 5.34 78.37 -7.61
C ALA A 587 4.18 79.39 -7.59
N GLY A 588 2.94 78.92 -7.80
CA GLY A 588 1.75 79.77 -7.73
C GLY A 588 1.56 80.42 -6.36
N MET A 589 1.77 79.66 -5.29
CA MET A 589 1.69 80.13 -3.91
C MET A 589 2.72 81.21 -3.58
N ASN A 590 3.96 81.03 -4.03
CA ASN A 590 4.98 82.08 -3.91
C ASN A 590 4.57 83.35 -4.68
N GLY A 591 3.92 83.19 -5.84
CA GLY A 591 3.34 84.31 -6.58
C GLY A 591 2.26 85.08 -5.80
N VAL A 592 1.31 84.36 -5.17
CA VAL A 592 0.25 84.98 -4.34
C VAL A 592 0.86 85.71 -3.14
N GLU A 593 1.87 85.15 -2.49
CA GLU A 593 2.58 85.79 -1.38
C GLU A 593 3.21 87.13 -1.79
N ILE A 594 3.93 87.15 -2.91
CA ILE A 594 4.57 88.37 -3.44
C ILE A 594 3.52 89.43 -3.75
N GLN A 595 2.44 89.05 -4.45
CA GLN A 595 1.36 89.98 -4.83
C GLN A 595 0.62 90.54 -3.60
N THR A 596 0.39 89.72 -2.58
CA THR A 596 -0.29 90.14 -1.35
C THR A 596 0.59 91.14 -0.56
N ASN A 597 1.90 90.90 -0.50
CA ASN A 597 2.84 91.85 0.12
C ASN A 597 2.87 93.20 -0.63
N GLU A 598 2.85 93.18 -1.96
CA GLU A 598 2.75 94.40 -2.78
C GLU A 598 1.43 95.13 -2.54
N GLN A 599 0.32 94.40 -2.45
CA GLN A 599 -0.99 94.96 -2.13
C GLN A 599 -1.00 95.68 -0.78
N VAL A 600 -0.41 95.09 0.27
CA VAL A 600 -0.27 95.74 1.58
C VAL A 600 0.54 97.04 1.48
N SER A 601 1.61 97.05 0.68
CA SER A 601 2.43 98.25 0.44
C SER A 601 1.60 99.37 -0.22
N LEU A 602 0.86 99.04 -1.28
CA LEU A 602 -0.02 99.99 -1.99
C LEU A 602 -1.15 100.52 -1.10
N LEU A 603 -1.72 99.70 -0.21
CA LEU A 603 -2.74 100.13 0.74
C LEU A 603 -2.18 101.09 1.80
N ASN A 604 -0.94 100.89 2.26
CA ASN A 604 -0.29 101.84 3.16
C ASN A 604 -0.05 103.19 2.45
N GLN A 605 0.32 103.19 1.17
CA GLN A 605 0.44 104.41 0.38
C GLN A 605 -0.93 105.10 0.21
N LEU A 606 -1.98 104.34 -0.13
CA LEU A 606 -3.33 104.87 -0.27
C LEU A 606 -3.83 105.53 1.03
N ALA A 607 -3.58 104.91 2.19
CA ALA A 607 -3.92 105.51 3.48
C ALA A 607 -3.17 106.85 3.72
N SER A 608 -1.91 106.94 3.28
CA SER A 608 -1.16 108.21 3.31
C SER A 608 -1.79 109.27 2.40
N ASP A 609 -2.17 108.89 1.18
CA ASP A 609 -2.79 109.81 0.21
C ASP A 609 -4.15 110.32 0.71
N MET A 610 -4.95 109.47 1.38
CA MET A 610 -6.22 109.86 2.00
C MET A 610 -6.03 110.88 3.14
N ASN A 611 -4.95 110.75 3.93
CA ASN A 611 -4.62 111.77 4.94
C ASN A 611 -4.28 113.11 4.29
N GLN A 612 -3.47 113.12 3.23
CA GLN A 612 -3.14 114.35 2.48
C GLN A 612 -4.38 114.96 1.80
N PHE A 613 -5.32 114.13 1.34
CA PHE A 613 -6.58 114.59 0.78
C PHE A 613 -7.44 115.29 1.83
N SER A 614 -7.50 114.75 3.06
CA SER A 614 -8.16 115.40 4.21
C SER A 614 -7.59 116.79 4.47
N ASP A 615 -6.26 116.92 4.53
CA ASP A 615 -5.56 118.19 4.72
C ASP A 615 -5.90 119.21 3.60
N SER A 616 -6.04 118.71 2.37
CA SER A 616 -6.38 119.54 1.21
C SER A 616 -7.81 120.07 1.31
N ILE A 617 -8.76 119.23 1.73
CA ILE A 617 -10.15 119.64 1.95
C ILE A 617 -10.21 120.71 3.05
N HIS A 618 -9.51 120.52 4.17
CA HIS A 618 -9.45 121.53 5.25
C HIS A 618 -8.89 122.88 4.76
N LYS A 619 -7.84 122.87 3.94
CA LYS A 619 -7.29 124.10 3.33
C LYS A 619 -8.29 124.81 2.43
N ILE A 620 -9.08 124.07 1.65
CA ILE A 620 -10.12 124.65 0.79
C ILE A 620 -11.22 125.28 1.64
N SER A 621 -11.75 124.57 2.65
CA SER A 621 -12.76 125.11 3.57
C SER A 621 -12.28 126.40 4.26
N HIS A 622 -11.02 126.45 4.70
CA HIS A 622 -10.46 127.67 5.30
C HIS A 622 -10.34 128.84 4.31
N ASN A 623 -9.94 128.58 3.06
CA ASN A 623 -9.89 129.62 2.02
C ASN A 623 -11.28 130.15 1.66
N MET A 624 -12.29 129.28 1.72
CA MET A 624 -13.67 129.69 1.50
C MET A 624 -14.21 130.60 2.60
N GLU A 625 -13.92 130.31 3.87
CA GLU A 625 -14.28 131.17 4.99
C GLU A 625 -13.69 132.59 4.80
N LYS A 626 -12.42 132.69 4.41
CA LYS A 626 -11.78 133.96 4.05
C LYS A 626 -12.48 134.66 2.88
N THR A 627 -12.83 133.90 1.84
CA THR A 627 -13.49 134.45 0.64
C THR A 627 -14.89 134.97 0.97
N MET A 628 -15.64 134.27 1.82
CA MET A 628 -16.96 134.72 2.28
C MET A 628 -16.87 136.04 3.08
N SER A 629 -15.86 136.18 3.94
CA SER A 629 -15.62 137.44 4.66
C SER A 629 -15.31 138.61 3.72
N GLU A 630 -14.55 138.38 2.65
CA GLU A 630 -14.25 139.41 1.65
C GLU A 630 -15.47 139.79 0.81
N VAL A 631 -16.31 138.80 0.44
CA VAL A 631 -17.60 139.00 -0.24
C VAL A 631 -18.54 139.89 0.61
N GLU A 632 -18.60 139.67 1.92
CA GLU A 632 -19.37 140.55 2.83
C GLU A 632 -18.83 141.98 2.85
N ARG A 633 -17.50 142.15 2.89
CA ARG A 633 -16.85 143.47 2.86
C ARG A 633 -17.17 144.23 1.58
N ILE A 634 -17.07 143.59 0.42
CA ILE A 634 -17.38 144.21 -0.89
C ILE A 634 -18.87 144.58 -0.98
N THR A 635 -19.76 143.73 -0.45
CA THR A 635 -21.22 144.02 -0.43
C THR A 635 -21.51 145.31 0.34
N GLU A 636 -20.87 145.49 1.50
CA GLU A 636 -21.03 146.69 2.33
C GLU A 636 -20.46 147.95 1.65
N GLU A 637 -19.32 147.84 0.97
CA GLU A 637 -18.74 148.94 0.18
C GLU A 637 -19.63 149.33 -1.01
N ALA A 638 -20.16 148.36 -1.74
CA ALA A 638 -21.09 148.60 -2.84
C ALA A 638 -22.37 149.31 -2.36
N LYS A 639 -22.91 148.91 -1.20
CA LYS A 639 -24.09 149.54 -0.59
C LYS A 639 -23.81 150.99 -0.18
N LYS A 640 -22.64 151.28 0.41
CA LYS A 640 -22.20 152.64 0.71
C LYS A 640 -22.05 153.49 -0.55
N GLY A 641 -21.48 152.91 -1.63
CA GLY A 641 -21.37 153.55 -2.94
C GLY A 641 -22.74 153.93 -3.51
N GLY A 642 -23.71 153.00 -3.47
CA GLY A 642 -25.09 153.25 -3.89
C GLY A 642 -25.75 154.41 -3.14
N ASN A 643 -25.65 154.44 -1.80
CA ASN A 643 -26.19 155.53 -0.98
C ASN A 643 -25.54 156.90 -1.32
N SER A 644 -24.23 156.92 -1.62
CA SER A 644 -23.54 158.15 -2.01
C SER A 644 -24.03 158.69 -3.36
N LEU A 645 -24.34 157.80 -4.30
CA LEU A 645 -24.91 158.17 -5.60
C LEU A 645 -26.34 158.70 -5.46
N GLU A 646 -27.14 158.14 -4.56
CA GLU A 646 -28.49 158.65 -4.26
C GLU A 646 -28.44 160.10 -3.73
N LEU A 647 -27.50 160.39 -2.81
CA LEU A 647 -27.26 161.75 -2.31
C LEU A 647 -26.78 162.71 -3.42
N THR A 648 -25.96 162.19 -4.35
CA THR A 648 -25.48 162.95 -5.50
C THR A 648 -26.62 163.26 -6.46
N ASN A 649 -27.50 162.29 -6.75
CA ASN A 649 -28.70 162.47 -7.56
C ASN A 649 -29.57 163.59 -6.99
N HIS A 650 -29.85 163.54 -5.67
CA HIS A 650 -30.64 164.58 -5.00
C HIS A 650 -30.01 165.98 -5.11
N SER A 651 -28.68 166.06 -5.03
CA SER A 651 -27.94 167.33 -5.18
C SER A 651 -28.02 167.86 -6.62
N ILE A 652 -27.87 166.99 -7.63
CA ILE A 652 -28.01 167.38 -9.03
C ILE A 652 -29.45 167.78 -9.38
N THR A 653 -30.48 167.09 -8.87
CA THR A 653 -31.88 167.52 -9.03
C THR A 653 -32.11 168.91 -8.46
N LYS A 654 -31.54 169.24 -7.30
CA LYS A 654 -31.61 170.60 -6.74
C LYS A 654 -30.95 171.64 -7.65
N ILE A 655 -29.81 171.32 -8.27
CA ILE A 655 -29.15 172.20 -9.23
C ILE A 655 -30.00 172.35 -10.50
N SER A 656 -30.67 171.28 -10.96
CA SER A 656 -31.63 171.33 -12.07
C SER A 656 -32.74 172.33 -11.82
N ASN A 657 -33.42 172.21 -10.67
CA ASN A 657 -34.51 173.11 -10.29
C ASN A 657 -34.00 174.55 -10.15
N SER A 658 -32.82 174.75 -9.56
CA SER A 658 -32.22 176.08 -9.46
C SER A 658 -31.85 176.68 -10.82
N SER A 659 -31.53 175.86 -11.83
CA SER A 659 -31.25 176.33 -13.20
C SER A 659 -32.53 176.75 -13.91
N GLU A 660 -33.64 176.02 -13.69
CA GLU A 660 -34.98 176.38 -14.17
C GLU A 660 -35.46 177.71 -13.55
N ASP A 661 -35.26 177.89 -12.25
CA ASP A 661 -35.56 179.15 -11.55
C ASP A 661 -34.76 180.32 -12.16
N ILE A 662 -33.48 180.12 -12.46
CA ILE A 662 -32.64 181.15 -13.12
C ILE A 662 -33.15 181.46 -14.52
N SER A 663 -33.57 180.45 -15.29
CA SER A 663 -34.17 180.63 -16.62
C SER A 663 -35.40 181.54 -16.55
N GLY A 664 -36.28 181.33 -15.56
CA GLY A 664 -37.42 182.20 -15.30
C GLY A 664 -37.04 183.65 -14.93
N VAL A 665 -35.97 183.84 -14.16
CA VAL A 665 -35.44 185.18 -13.87
C VAL A 665 -34.90 185.86 -15.14
N ILE A 666 -34.20 185.13 -16.01
CA ILE A 666 -33.65 185.64 -17.27
C ILE A 666 -34.75 186.14 -18.20
N GLU A 667 -35.88 185.42 -18.30
CA GLU A 667 -37.04 185.85 -19.10
C GLU A 667 -37.64 187.17 -18.61
N ILE A 668 -37.75 187.33 -17.28
CA ILE A 668 -38.21 188.58 -16.66
C ILE A 668 -37.24 189.72 -16.95
N ILE A 669 -35.93 189.51 -16.80
CA ILE A 669 -34.93 190.55 -17.08
C ILE A 669 -34.94 190.89 -18.57
N ASN A 670 -35.14 189.93 -19.47
CA ASN A 670 -35.23 190.20 -20.92
C ASN A 670 -36.40 191.15 -21.21
N THR A 671 -37.54 190.86 -20.60
CA THR A 671 -38.76 191.69 -20.71
C THR A 671 -38.53 193.10 -20.17
N ILE A 672 -37.84 193.23 -19.02
CA ILE A 672 -37.46 194.53 -18.45
C ILE A 672 -36.50 195.26 -19.39
N SER A 673 -35.51 194.57 -19.96
CA SER A 673 -34.53 195.15 -20.88
C SER A 673 -35.19 195.67 -22.16
N GLU A 674 -36.13 194.91 -22.75
CA GLU A 674 -36.93 195.39 -23.89
C GLU A 674 -37.81 196.59 -23.53
N GLN A 675 -38.43 196.59 -22.35
CA GLN A 675 -39.19 197.75 -21.88
C GLN A 675 -38.30 198.98 -21.68
N ILE A 676 -37.09 198.81 -21.11
CA ILE A 676 -36.12 199.90 -20.97
C ILE A 676 -35.67 200.38 -22.34
N HIS A 677 -35.43 199.49 -23.32
CA HIS A 677 -35.10 199.87 -24.69
C HIS A 677 -36.21 200.71 -25.32
N LEU A 678 -37.48 200.32 -25.16
CA LEU A 678 -38.64 201.07 -25.69
C LEU A 678 -38.86 202.41 -24.97
N LEU A 679 -38.68 202.45 -23.65
CA LEU A 679 -38.73 203.69 -22.87
C LEU A 679 -37.61 204.65 -23.27
N ALA A 680 -36.41 204.13 -23.47
CA ALA A 680 -35.25 204.86 -23.92
C ALA A 680 -35.41 205.35 -25.37
N LEU A 681 -35.98 204.55 -26.26
CA LEU A 681 -36.30 204.95 -27.64
C LEU A 681 -37.34 206.06 -27.66
N ASN A 682 -38.40 205.95 -26.85
CA ASN A 682 -39.42 206.99 -26.71
C ASN A 682 -38.82 208.28 -26.11
N ALA A 683 -37.94 208.16 -25.12
CA ALA A 683 -37.23 209.31 -24.55
C ALA A 683 -36.26 209.95 -25.55
N ALA A 684 -35.60 209.16 -26.42
CA ALA A 684 -34.74 209.65 -27.48
C ALA A 684 -35.54 210.38 -28.57
N ILE A 685 -36.73 209.87 -28.92
CA ILE A 685 -37.67 210.51 -29.84
C ILE A 685 -38.15 211.86 -29.27
N GLU A 686 -38.57 211.90 -28.00
CA GLU A 686 -39.10 213.13 -27.41
C GLU A 686 -38.02 214.16 -27.11
N ALA A 687 -36.79 213.70 -26.84
CA ALA A 687 -35.62 214.56 -26.76
C ALA A 687 -35.19 215.13 -28.12
N ALA A 688 -35.35 214.37 -29.22
CA ALA A 688 -35.21 214.90 -30.58
C ALA A 688 -36.30 215.94 -30.90
N ARG A 689 -37.48 215.79 -30.31
CA ARG A 689 -38.64 216.69 -30.47
C ARG A 689 -38.50 218.03 -29.74
N ALA A 690 -37.80 218.05 -28.60
CA ALA A 690 -37.48 219.27 -27.86
C ALA A 690 -36.36 220.13 -28.49
N GLY A 691 -35.83 219.74 -29.66
CA GLY A 691 -34.86 220.52 -30.42
C GLY A 691 -33.59 220.84 -29.62
N ASN A 692 -33.10 222.09 -29.69
CA ASN A 692 -31.83 222.48 -29.04
C ASN A 692 -31.83 222.33 -27.50
N ALA A 693 -33.00 222.31 -26.83
CA ALA A 693 -33.09 222.10 -25.38
C ALA A 693 -33.03 220.60 -24.98
N GLY A 694 -33.42 219.69 -25.87
CA GLY A 694 -33.46 218.25 -25.60
C GLY A 694 -32.17 217.48 -25.90
N ARG A 695 -31.15 218.14 -26.46
CA ARG A 695 -29.93 217.50 -26.96
C ARG A 695 -29.18 216.70 -25.86
N GLY A 696 -29.20 217.16 -24.61
CA GLY A 696 -28.64 216.44 -23.46
C GLY A 696 -29.45 215.20 -23.06
N PHE A 697 -30.79 215.27 -23.11
CA PHE A 697 -31.68 214.13 -22.83
C PHE A 697 -31.61 213.06 -23.93
N ALA A 698 -31.43 213.46 -25.19
CA ALA A 698 -31.32 212.53 -26.32
C ALA A 698 -30.07 211.65 -26.18
N VAL A 699 -28.95 212.23 -25.76
CA VAL A 699 -27.70 211.48 -25.52
C VAL A 699 -27.88 210.46 -24.39
N VAL A 700 -28.52 210.85 -23.28
CA VAL A 700 -28.78 209.92 -22.16
C VAL A 700 -29.75 208.81 -22.58
N ALA A 701 -30.81 209.13 -23.32
CA ALA A 701 -31.78 208.15 -23.79
C ALA A 701 -31.18 207.17 -24.81
N ASP A 702 -30.37 207.66 -25.76
CA ASP A 702 -29.63 206.80 -26.71
C ASP A 702 -28.62 205.90 -25.98
N GLU A 703 -28.00 206.39 -24.91
CA GLU A 703 -27.09 205.61 -24.06
C GLU A 703 -27.83 204.56 -23.21
N ILE A 704 -29.03 204.86 -22.69
CA ILE A 704 -29.89 203.88 -22.00
C ILE A 704 -30.40 202.82 -22.98
N SER A 705 -30.75 203.18 -24.22
CA SER A 705 -31.17 202.22 -25.26
C SER A 705 -30.03 201.28 -25.63
N LYS A 706 -28.81 201.82 -25.82
CA LYS A 706 -27.60 200.99 -26.01
C LYS A 706 -27.30 200.10 -24.82
N LEU A 707 -27.51 200.59 -23.59
CA LEU A 707 -27.31 199.78 -22.37
C LEU A 707 -28.34 198.65 -22.27
N ALA A 708 -29.60 198.92 -22.65
CA ALA A 708 -30.64 197.91 -22.74
C ALA A 708 -30.31 196.87 -23.82
N ASP A 709 -29.88 197.26 -25.02
CA ASP A 709 -29.44 196.29 -26.05
C ASP A 709 -28.28 195.42 -25.57
N LYS A 710 -27.31 196.04 -24.88
CA LYS A 710 -26.19 195.31 -24.27
C LYS A 710 -26.66 194.34 -23.17
N THR A 711 -27.69 194.71 -22.43
CA THR A 711 -28.31 193.89 -21.39
C THR A 711 -29.07 192.73 -22.02
N THR A 712 -29.91 192.96 -23.04
CA THR A 712 -30.61 191.95 -23.84
C THR A 712 -29.65 190.93 -24.45
N ASN A 713 -28.55 191.39 -25.04
CA ASN A 713 -27.53 190.49 -25.59
C ASN A 713 -26.82 189.68 -24.50
N SER A 714 -26.52 190.27 -23.34
CA SER A 714 -25.93 189.54 -22.20
C SER A 714 -26.88 188.50 -21.63
N ILE A 715 -28.19 188.79 -21.62
CA ILE A 715 -29.23 187.85 -21.19
C ILE A 715 -29.33 186.68 -22.15
N LYS A 716 -29.29 186.90 -23.46
CA LYS A 716 -29.23 185.80 -24.46
C LYS A 716 -28.00 184.91 -24.27
N ASP A 717 -26.86 185.49 -23.91
CA ASP A 717 -25.66 184.72 -23.57
C ASP A 717 -25.84 183.89 -22.29
N ILE A 718 -26.48 184.44 -21.25
CA ILE A 718 -26.79 183.70 -20.02
C ILE A 718 -27.83 182.61 -20.28
N GLU A 719 -28.89 182.89 -21.02
CA GLU A 719 -29.92 181.94 -21.44
C GLU A 719 -29.29 180.74 -22.15
N ARG A 720 -28.35 180.99 -23.08
CA ARG A 720 -27.57 179.94 -23.74
C ARG A 720 -26.74 179.11 -22.77
N ILE A 721 -26.10 179.73 -21.76
CA ILE A 721 -25.31 179.01 -20.74
C ILE A 721 -26.22 178.16 -19.85
N ILE A 722 -27.37 178.68 -19.43
CA ILE A 722 -28.33 177.93 -18.60
C ILE A 722 -28.91 176.75 -19.37
N LYS A 723 -29.28 176.94 -20.63
CA LYS A 723 -29.75 175.85 -21.50
C LYS A 723 -28.69 174.76 -21.71
N ASN A 724 -27.41 175.15 -21.83
CA ASN A 724 -26.31 174.20 -21.85
C ASN A 724 -26.18 173.47 -20.49
N ASN A 725 -26.28 174.18 -19.36
CA ASN A 725 -26.25 173.56 -18.03
C ASN A 725 -27.41 172.57 -17.82
N GLU A 726 -28.63 172.89 -18.25
CA GLU A 726 -29.77 171.96 -18.19
C GLU A 726 -29.48 170.67 -18.96
N THR A 727 -28.84 170.78 -20.13
CA THR A 727 -28.43 169.63 -20.93
C THR A 727 -27.38 168.77 -20.21
N GLU A 728 -26.35 169.40 -19.63
CA GLU A 728 -25.29 168.72 -18.86
C GLU A 728 -25.82 168.10 -17.56
N ILE A 729 -26.76 168.75 -16.87
CA ILE A 729 -27.43 168.23 -15.67
C ILE A 729 -28.27 167.01 -16.02
N GLY A 730 -29.04 167.07 -17.13
CA GLY A 730 -29.79 165.92 -17.63
C GLY A 730 -28.88 164.72 -17.94
N ALA A 731 -27.75 164.96 -18.60
CA ALA A 731 -26.71 163.95 -18.81
C ALA A 731 -26.13 163.43 -17.48
N GLY A 732 -25.93 164.30 -16.49
CA GLY A 732 -25.47 163.93 -15.14
C GLY A 732 -26.44 163.02 -14.38
N ILE A 733 -27.74 163.32 -14.43
CA ILE A 733 -28.80 162.47 -13.84
C ILE A 733 -28.83 161.10 -14.53
N GLN A 734 -28.71 161.06 -15.85
CA GLN A 734 -28.66 159.80 -16.60
C GLN A 734 -27.43 158.97 -16.18
N ASN A 735 -26.24 159.57 -16.12
CA ASN A 735 -25.02 158.88 -15.69
C ASN A 735 -25.12 158.33 -14.25
N ILE A 736 -25.74 159.06 -13.32
CA ILE A 736 -25.96 158.57 -11.96
C ILE A 736 -26.92 157.38 -11.96
N THR A 737 -28.02 157.47 -12.72
CA THR A 737 -29.00 156.38 -12.85
C THR A 737 -28.34 155.11 -13.41
N ASP A 738 -27.52 155.26 -14.44
CA ASP A 738 -26.76 154.15 -15.02
C ASP A 738 -25.77 153.55 -14.01
N THR A 739 -25.09 154.40 -13.22
CA THR A 739 -24.15 153.95 -12.19
C THR A 739 -24.86 153.21 -11.05
N VAL A 740 -26.06 153.65 -10.64
CA VAL A 740 -26.89 152.95 -9.65
C VAL A 740 -27.27 151.57 -10.17
N ASN A 741 -27.69 151.45 -11.43
CA ASN A 741 -27.98 150.15 -12.06
C ASN A 741 -26.77 149.22 -12.06
N VAL A 742 -25.56 149.75 -12.34
CA VAL A 742 -24.30 148.98 -12.26
C VAL A 742 -24.04 148.49 -10.83
N ILE A 743 -24.22 149.33 -9.81
CA ILE A 743 -24.05 148.92 -8.39
C ILE A 743 -25.08 147.87 -7.98
N SER A 744 -26.34 148.00 -8.41
CA SER A 744 -27.36 146.97 -8.16
C SER A 744 -26.97 145.62 -8.80
N GLY A 745 -26.46 145.64 -10.04
CA GLY A 745 -25.94 144.44 -10.69
C GLY A 745 -24.72 143.83 -9.97
N ILE A 746 -23.84 144.64 -9.39
CA ILE A 746 -22.73 144.18 -8.55
C ILE A 746 -23.25 143.46 -7.30
N ILE A 747 -24.23 144.04 -6.59
CA ILE A 747 -24.81 143.44 -5.38
C ILE A 747 -25.48 142.10 -5.70
N GLU A 748 -26.21 142.02 -6.81
CA GLU A 748 -26.82 140.77 -7.27
C GLU A 748 -25.76 139.70 -7.59
N GLY A 749 -24.70 140.07 -8.34
CA GLY A 749 -23.59 139.18 -8.64
C GLY A 749 -22.84 138.68 -7.39
N ILE A 750 -22.66 139.52 -6.38
CA ILE A 750 -22.03 139.12 -5.11
C ILE A 750 -22.93 138.17 -4.31
N SER A 751 -24.26 138.36 -4.35
CA SER A 751 -25.22 137.45 -3.72
C SER A 751 -25.13 136.03 -4.30
N GLU A 752 -25.02 135.93 -5.62
CA GLU A 752 -24.82 134.66 -6.33
C GLU A 752 -23.49 134.00 -5.93
N ILE A 753 -22.39 134.76 -5.85
CA ILE A 753 -21.09 134.24 -5.37
C ILE A 753 -21.22 133.69 -3.94
N ASN A 754 -21.92 134.39 -3.05
CA ASN A 754 -22.13 133.93 -1.67
C ASN A 754 -22.92 132.61 -1.64
N HIS A 755 -23.96 132.48 -2.47
CA HIS A 755 -24.69 131.23 -2.60
C HIS A 755 -23.80 130.08 -3.09
N GLN A 756 -23.00 130.30 -4.13
CA GLN A 756 -22.07 129.30 -4.66
C GLN A 756 -21.02 128.89 -3.63
N MET A 757 -20.49 129.82 -2.83
CA MET A 757 -19.58 129.51 -1.73
C MET A 757 -20.24 128.61 -0.68
N LYS A 758 -21.52 128.80 -0.34
CA LYS A 758 -22.20 127.86 0.58
C LYS A 758 -22.28 126.44 0.02
N VAL A 759 -22.58 126.31 -1.28
CA VAL A 759 -22.64 125.00 -1.96
C VAL A 759 -21.28 124.30 -1.95
N VAL A 760 -20.19 125.02 -2.24
CA VAL A 760 -18.84 124.42 -2.22
C VAL A 760 -18.46 123.98 -0.79
N ASN A 761 -18.91 124.68 0.26
CA ASN A 761 -18.55 124.32 1.64
C ASN A 761 -19.24 123.01 2.04
N GLN A 762 -20.53 122.89 1.70
CA GLN A 762 -21.28 121.66 1.87
C GLN A 762 -20.66 120.51 1.06
N PHE A 763 -20.11 120.78 -0.13
CA PHE A 763 -19.37 119.77 -0.91
C PHE A 763 -18.09 119.32 -0.19
N MET A 764 -17.34 120.23 0.43
CA MET A 764 -16.15 119.90 1.21
C MET A 764 -16.47 119.02 2.44
N GLU A 765 -17.55 119.32 3.17
CA GLU A 765 -18.01 118.47 4.28
C GLU A 765 -18.36 117.04 3.82
N ASN A 766 -19.05 116.93 2.69
CA ASN A 766 -19.36 115.63 2.09
C ASN A 766 -18.09 114.87 1.65
N GLN A 767 -17.08 115.57 1.13
CA GLN A 767 -15.80 114.96 0.75
C GLN A 767 -15.02 114.44 1.96
N LEU A 768 -15.03 115.14 3.10
CA LEU A 768 -14.42 114.65 4.34
C LEU A 768 -15.07 113.34 4.80
N SER A 769 -16.41 113.28 4.83
CA SER A 769 -17.12 112.06 5.20
C SER A 769 -16.81 110.89 4.24
N LYS A 770 -16.65 111.15 2.95
CA LYS A 770 -16.26 110.13 1.97
C LYS A 770 -14.82 109.67 2.13
N ASN A 771 -13.91 110.58 2.49
CA ASN A 771 -12.53 110.27 2.79
C ASN A 771 -12.41 109.36 4.04
N ASP A 772 -13.19 109.63 5.09
CA ASP A 772 -13.26 108.77 6.28
C ASP A 772 -13.77 107.37 5.94
N GLN A 773 -14.81 107.28 5.11
CA GLN A 773 -15.31 105.99 4.62
C GLN A 773 -14.21 105.24 3.84
N MET A 774 -13.44 105.93 2.99
CA MET A 774 -12.35 105.33 2.22
C MET A 774 -11.22 104.81 3.12
N ASN A 775 -10.89 105.53 4.19
CA ASN A 775 -9.92 105.09 5.20
C ASN A 775 -10.38 103.80 5.90
N LEU A 776 -11.66 103.69 6.27
CA LEU A 776 -12.22 102.46 6.84
C LEU A 776 -12.15 101.29 5.87
N THR A 777 -12.53 101.49 4.61
CA THR A 777 -12.42 100.45 3.57
C THR A 777 -10.97 100.04 3.31
N THR A 778 -10.04 100.99 3.26
CA THR A 778 -8.61 100.71 3.09
C THR A 778 -8.09 99.81 4.21
N LYS A 779 -8.52 100.05 5.46
CA LYS A 779 -8.20 99.19 6.60
C LYS A 779 -8.79 97.80 6.46
N GLU A 780 -10.08 97.68 6.07
CA GLU A 780 -10.71 96.37 5.87
C GLU A 780 -10.00 95.54 4.79
N VAL A 781 -9.61 96.17 3.68
CA VAL A 781 -8.87 95.48 2.60
C VAL A 781 -7.49 95.03 3.08
N LYS A 782 -6.82 95.83 3.92
CA LYS A 782 -5.55 95.46 4.54
C LYS A 782 -5.70 94.26 5.47
N ASP A 783 -6.70 94.28 6.36
CA ASP A 783 -6.97 93.16 7.27
C ASP A 783 -7.24 91.86 6.50
N ARG A 784 -7.94 91.93 5.34
CA ARG A 784 -8.13 90.79 4.44
C ARG A 784 -6.84 90.30 3.78
N ALA A 785 -5.94 91.21 3.40
CA ALA A 785 -4.65 90.85 2.84
C ALA A 785 -3.77 90.10 3.87
N ASP A 786 -3.81 90.51 5.14
CA ASP A 786 -3.12 89.81 6.23
C ASP A 786 -3.67 88.37 6.41
N VAL A 787 -4.99 88.18 6.31
CA VAL A 787 -5.60 86.84 6.35
C VAL A 787 -5.17 85.98 5.15
N ILE A 788 -5.09 86.55 3.94
CA ILE A 788 -4.59 85.85 2.75
C ILE A 788 -3.15 85.36 2.99
N GLN A 789 -2.29 86.18 3.59
CA GLN A 789 -0.91 85.79 3.91
C GLN A 789 -0.86 84.59 4.85
N ILE A 790 -1.72 84.56 5.89
CA ILE A 790 -1.82 83.42 6.81
C ILE A 790 -2.30 82.16 6.06
N SER A 791 -3.34 82.27 5.22
CA SER A 791 -3.85 81.13 4.43
C SER A 791 -2.83 80.58 3.45
N VAL A 792 -2.03 81.44 2.81
CA VAL A 792 -0.92 81.01 1.94
C VAL A 792 0.12 80.23 2.74
N GLN A 793 0.46 80.64 3.97
CA GLN A 793 1.40 79.87 4.79
C GLN A 793 0.84 78.48 5.17
N GLU A 794 -0.45 78.41 5.50
CA GLU A 794 -1.11 77.16 5.88
C GLU A 794 -1.19 76.17 4.71
N GLN A 795 -1.50 76.66 3.51
CA GLN A 795 -1.48 75.86 2.29
C GLN A 795 -0.06 75.36 1.95
N LYS A 796 1.01 76.12 2.22
CA LYS A 796 2.40 75.66 1.96
C LYS A 796 2.71 74.45 2.82
N ASN A 797 2.34 74.49 4.09
CA ASN A 797 2.52 73.37 5.01
C ASN A 797 1.75 72.12 4.54
N ALA A 798 0.51 72.30 4.06
CA ALA A 798 -0.29 71.19 3.53
C ALA A 798 0.35 70.57 2.27
N ILE A 799 0.90 71.41 1.39
CA ILE A 799 1.59 70.95 0.17
C ILE A 799 2.88 70.20 0.49
N GLU A 800 3.65 70.59 1.51
CA GLU A 800 4.80 69.84 1.99
C GLU A 800 4.41 68.42 2.46
N GLU A 801 3.28 68.28 3.16
CA GLU A 801 2.77 66.99 3.60
C GLU A 801 2.30 66.11 2.42
N ILE A 802 1.66 66.71 1.41
CA ILE A 802 1.28 66.02 0.17
C ILE A 802 2.54 65.55 -0.58
N SER A 803 3.58 66.37 -0.64
CA SER A 803 4.87 66.01 -1.26
C SER A 803 5.51 64.80 -0.59
N LYS A 804 5.56 64.78 0.75
CA LYS A 804 6.07 63.65 1.53
C LYS A 804 5.25 62.36 1.31
N THR A 805 3.93 62.50 1.21
CA THR A 805 3.02 61.37 0.95
C THR A 805 3.26 60.81 -0.46
N THR A 806 3.43 61.67 -1.45
CA THR A 806 3.72 61.30 -2.84
C THR A 806 5.04 60.55 -2.95
N ALA A 807 6.10 60.99 -2.25
CA ALA A 807 7.36 60.27 -2.18
C ALA A 807 7.20 58.85 -1.60
N THR A 808 6.39 58.70 -0.56
CA THR A 808 6.10 57.39 0.06
C THR A 808 5.33 56.48 -0.90
N ILE A 809 4.39 57.01 -1.68
CA ILE A 809 3.67 56.25 -2.72
C ILE A 809 4.65 55.73 -3.78
N ASN A 810 5.64 56.54 -4.17
CA ASN A 810 6.62 56.12 -5.17
C ASN A 810 7.52 54.97 -4.66
N GLU A 811 7.96 55.02 -3.40
CA GLU A 811 8.68 53.91 -2.76
C GLU A 811 7.84 52.62 -2.72
N LEU A 812 6.55 52.73 -2.40
CA LEU A 812 5.62 51.60 -2.40
C LEU A 812 5.40 51.02 -3.81
N ASN A 813 5.33 51.87 -4.84
CA ASN A 813 5.24 51.42 -6.22
C ASN A 813 6.47 50.60 -6.61
N GLN A 814 7.68 51.06 -6.26
CA GLN A 814 8.91 50.34 -6.57
C GLN A 814 8.99 48.97 -5.86
N SER A 815 8.57 48.92 -4.59
CA SER A 815 8.47 47.66 -3.83
C SER A 815 7.42 46.70 -4.42
N SER A 816 6.28 47.23 -4.88
CA SER A 816 5.22 46.45 -5.53
C SER A 816 5.66 45.87 -6.87
N ALA A 817 6.43 46.64 -7.66
CA ALA A 817 7.01 46.17 -8.91
C ALA A 817 7.98 45.00 -8.67
N ALA A 818 8.91 45.15 -7.73
CA ALA A 818 9.87 44.08 -7.38
C ALA A 818 9.17 42.81 -6.88
N SER A 819 8.14 42.97 -6.03
CA SER A 819 7.34 41.84 -5.52
C SER A 819 6.57 41.13 -6.63
N SER A 820 6.06 41.88 -7.62
CA SER A 820 5.36 41.32 -8.76
C SER A 820 6.28 40.50 -9.66
N GLU A 821 7.52 40.95 -9.88
CA GLU A 821 8.54 40.20 -10.61
C GLU A 821 8.91 38.88 -9.92
N GLU A 822 9.12 38.92 -8.60
CA GLU A 822 9.44 37.73 -7.81
C GLU A 822 8.29 36.70 -7.85
N LEU A 823 7.06 37.15 -7.63
CA LEU A 823 5.87 36.31 -7.69
C LEU A 823 5.65 35.72 -9.09
N SER A 824 6.01 36.45 -10.15
CA SER A 824 5.90 35.97 -11.53
C SER A 824 6.84 34.79 -11.78
N SER A 825 8.10 34.93 -11.34
CA SER A 825 9.09 33.84 -11.38
C SER A 825 8.61 32.60 -10.61
N ASN A 826 8.07 32.79 -9.40
CA ASN A 826 7.53 31.70 -8.60
C ASN A 826 6.33 31.02 -9.27
N SER A 827 5.45 31.79 -9.92
CA SER A 827 4.30 31.23 -10.65
C SER A 827 4.75 30.34 -11.82
N ILE A 828 5.78 30.76 -12.57
CA ILE A 828 6.40 29.94 -13.63
C ILE A 828 6.98 28.64 -13.04
N GLY A 829 7.65 28.74 -11.89
CA GLY A 829 8.16 27.58 -11.16
C GLY A 829 7.07 26.59 -10.73
N LEU A 830 5.94 27.09 -10.20
CA LEU A 830 4.79 26.27 -9.81
C LEU A 830 4.12 25.60 -11.00
N ALA A 831 3.94 26.32 -12.10
CA ALA A 831 3.40 25.75 -13.34
C ALA A 831 4.30 24.62 -13.87
N LYS A 832 5.63 24.81 -13.81
CA LYS A 832 6.59 23.78 -14.21
C LYS A 832 6.54 22.56 -13.29
N LEU A 833 6.49 22.75 -11.97
CA LEU A 833 6.38 21.66 -11.00
C LEU A 833 5.08 20.86 -11.19
N ALA A 834 3.97 21.54 -11.48
CA ALA A 834 2.69 20.89 -11.78
C ALA A 834 2.78 20.03 -13.05
N GLU A 835 3.42 20.53 -14.10
CA GLU A 835 3.64 19.78 -15.34
C GLU A 835 4.55 18.57 -15.11
N ASP A 836 5.62 18.73 -14.34
CA ASP A 836 6.53 17.63 -14.01
C ASP A 836 5.82 16.54 -13.17
N LEU A 837 4.99 16.94 -12.20
CA LEU A 837 4.15 16.00 -11.43
C LEU A 837 3.15 15.26 -12.34
N LYS A 838 2.54 15.95 -13.30
CA LYS A 838 1.65 15.34 -14.28
C LYS A 838 2.41 14.33 -15.15
N HIS A 839 3.60 14.69 -15.62
CA HIS A 839 4.44 13.83 -16.44
C HIS A 839 4.88 12.55 -15.70
N GLU A 840 5.27 12.66 -14.43
CA GLU A 840 5.62 11.50 -13.58
C GLU A 840 4.43 10.56 -13.37
N VAL A 841 3.21 11.09 -13.28
CA VAL A 841 2.01 10.27 -13.14
C VAL A 841 1.59 9.61 -14.47
N VAL A 842 1.90 10.20 -15.63
CA VAL A 842 1.59 9.65 -16.96
C VAL A 842 2.25 8.29 -17.21
N PHE A 843 3.36 7.98 -16.52
CA PHE A 843 3.94 6.63 -16.52
C PHE A 843 2.91 5.56 -16.10
N PHE A 844 2.02 5.89 -15.16
CA PHE A 844 1.01 4.98 -14.65
C PHE A 844 -0.25 4.98 -15.53
N LYS A 845 -0.59 3.82 -16.10
CA LYS A 845 -1.87 3.58 -16.79
C LYS A 845 -2.93 3.25 -15.74
N LEU A 846 -3.86 4.17 -15.53
CA LEU A 846 -4.90 4.11 -14.49
C LEU A 846 -6.14 3.33 -14.91
#